data_AF-A0AAN7AFX2-F1
#
_entry.id   AF-A0AAN7AFX2-F1
#
_cell.length_a   1.000
_cell.length_b   1.000
_cell.length_c   1.000
_cell.angle_alpha   90.00
_cell.angle_beta   90.00
_cell.angle_gamma   90.00
#
_symmetry.space_group_name_H-M   'P 1'
#
loop_
_entity.id
_entity.type
_entity.pdbx_description
1 polymer ?
#
loop_
_entity_poly.entity_id
_entity_poly.type
_entity_poly.pdbx_seq_one_letter_code
_entity_poly.pdbx_strand_id
1 'polypeptide(L)'
;MSPHSPISIVSDYIYTLLVSPWLLTHFVWDILLCILPWTRPTKHWSLNQAVRMRVVKLVLHYWSLLRAGDRLTLRPRSEGNRFEVAPPQSEKVYQHGVLYDHAIEPGPVGMTWKPARPPPAGLIKPDFVLCLHFHGGGFAIGNGRDSDTGYLAKTLIRHMGVTHVCTPQYRLSSKRNGRFPAQIQDALTSYLYLIRDRKIPASQIIFSGDSAGANIALGLLRFIHDHGQTLNIPAPAAVALWSPWVDVNAAIQQDMRQSPNYRTDFLNKEFGQWGAVSVSGYGAVDTGCAYLSPLHHPFKGNINIPMYIHGGRREVLCDDIEEFANRYREVGWNVHLVVADHCPHDILLLGPLIGFHKEAEEGCKLAGRFLARETGLKMRVPEDCKHVFDHGITNLDVLIIGAGISGINAAYRLQTEGPAGLTYAILEGRDSLGGTWDLFRYPGIRSDSDVYTFSFAWNPWKHKGTMASGDELKEYMTKSAQSQGIDQHILYRHQVLSANWRSDIAKWEFQVSHPGSSSPSIFRSRFVLLGTGYYDYKTPLETSIPGLSTFTGKIIHPQFWPKDYDYTNKHVVVIGSGATAVTIVPAMAPTVKRVTMLQRSPSYIFPLPSNPWITALLFAILPAKWAHYLNRLMWLWRSYLTTLVCRKFPALAKLVFRHVAVTSLPPSIPWDPHFKPKYNPWDQRVCACVDGDFFAALRSGKADVVTGAIKKITEKTIELESGESLQPDAIVTATGLKLRFGGGIKFSIDGKEFNWADKYAWRAAMLQDVPNLVFLTGYETASWTLGADVSAKLFVRVLHKMERLDAKVVVPQVEEGVKMAEKPMMSLSSTYLKTMREVLPKGGDGVWAPKSNYFADMAGAKWGGIGEGDGLHFY
;
A
#
# COMPACT_ATOMS: atom_id res chain seq x y z
N MET A 1 44.00 -24.66 -2.13
CA MET A 1 44.03 -23.64 -1.05
C MET A 1 42.62 -23.45 -0.53
N SER A 2 42.41 -23.34 0.78
CA SER A 2 41.08 -23.07 1.33
C SER A 2 40.54 -21.74 0.79
N PRO A 3 39.32 -21.70 0.22
CA PRO A 3 38.72 -20.50 -0.37
C PRO A 3 38.48 -19.36 0.64
N HIS A 4 38.62 -19.65 1.94
CA HIS A 4 38.51 -18.70 3.03
C HIS A 4 39.87 -18.36 3.68
N SER A 5 40.98 -18.66 3.01
CA SER A 5 42.29 -18.18 3.47
C SER A 5 42.33 -16.64 3.37
N PRO A 6 42.93 -15.92 4.34
CA PRO A 6 43.11 -14.48 4.24
C PRO A 6 43.80 -14.04 2.93
N ILE A 7 44.71 -14.88 2.43
CA ILE A 7 45.47 -14.66 1.19
C ILE A 7 44.56 -14.69 -0.04
N SER A 8 43.62 -15.64 -0.14
CA SER A 8 42.68 -15.73 -1.28
C SER A 8 41.69 -14.58 -1.28
N ILE A 9 41.21 -14.14 -0.12
CA ILE A 9 40.31 -13.00 0.00
C ILE A 9 41.01 -11.71 -0.46
N VAL A 10 42.21 -11.44 0.03
CA VAL A 10 43.00 -10.27 -0.39
C VAL A 10 43.27 -10.30 -1.90
N SER A 11 43.56 -11.47 -2.47
CA SER A 11 43.72 -11.65 -3.92
C SER A 11 42.45 -11.29 -4.70
N ASP A 12 41.27 -11.74 -4.26
CA ASP A 12 39.99 -11.42 -4.92
C ASP A 12 39.69 -9.91 -4.88
N TYR A 13 39.98 -9.23 -3.76
CA TYR A 13 39.83 -7.77 -3.65
C TYR A 13 40.81 -7.01 -4.56
N ILE A 14 42.08 -7.43 -4.61
CA ILE A 14 43.09 -6.82 -5.49
C ILE A 14 42.68 -7.01 -6.95
N TYR A 15 42.29 -8.22 -7.35
CA TYR A 15 41.81 -8.49 -8.71
C TYR A 15 40.58 -7.65 -9.06
N THR A 16 39.60 -7.58 -8.16
CA THR A 16 38.40 -6.75 -8.36
C THR A 16 38.76 -5.28 -8.51
N LEU A 17 39.70 -4.76 -7.70
CA LEU A 17 40.18 -3.38 -7.79
C LEU A 17 40.85 -3.12 -9.15
N LEU A 18 41.69 -4.04 -9.62
CA LEU A 18 42.40 -3.93 -10.90
C LEU A 18 41.46 -3.96 -12.11
N VAL A 19 40.41 -4.76 -12.05
CA VAL A 19 39.43 -4.91 -13.15
C VAL A 19 38.33 -3.83 -13.13
N SER A 20 38.13 -3.16 -11.99
CA SER A 20 37.07 -2.15 -11.81
C SER A 20 37.10 -0.99 -12.81
N PRO A 21 38.24 -0.34 -13.12
CA PRO A 21 38.28 0.72 -14.11
C PRO A 21 37.74 0.26 -15.46
N TRP A 22 38.15 -0.93 -15.91
CA TRP A 22 37.70 -1.49 -17.18
C TRP A 22 36.20 -1.80 -17.19
N LEU A 23 35.67 -2.39 -16.10
CA LEU A 23 34.23 -2.69 -15.97
C LEU A 23 33.38 -1.43 -15.97
N LEU A 24 33.80 -0.39 -15.24
CA LEU A 24 33.05 0.87 -15.16
C LEU A 24 33.08 1.61 -16.49
N THR A 25 34.21 1.64 -17.19
CA THR A 25 34.30 2.24 -18.54
C THR A 25 33.40 1.48 -19.54
N HIS A 26 33.44 0.15 -19.55
CA HIS A 26 32.55 -0.65 -20.39
C HIS A 26 31.08 -0.46 -20.04
N PHE A 27 30.75 -0.39 -18.74
CA PHE A 27 29.39 -0.15 -18.28
C PHE A 27 28.86 1.20 -18.78
N VAL A 28 29.64 2.28 -18.67
CA VAL A 28 29.25 3.60 -19.21
C VAL A 28 28.96 3.51 -20.71
N TRP A 29 29.83 2.83 -21.47
CA TRP A 29 29.62 2.62 -22.89
C TRP A 29 28.35 1.79 -23.19
N ASP A 30 28.13 0.69 -22.47
CA ASP A 30 26.93 -0.14 -22.59
C ASP A 30 25.64 0.65 -22.32
N ILE A 31 25.67 1.57 -21.36
CA ILE A 31 24.53 2.45 -21.06
C ILE A 31 24.30 3.45 -22.18
N LEU A 32 25.36 4.08 -22.72
CA LEU A 32 25.25 5.00 -23.86
C LEU A 32 24.68 4.29 -25.10
N LEU A 33 25.11 3.04 -25.35
CA LEU A 33 24.55 2.21 -26.41
C LEU A 33 23.07 1.87 -26.18
N CYS A 34 22.54 1.87 -24.96
CA CYS A 34 21.12 1.60 -24.75
C CYS A 34 20.21 2.77 -25.18
N ILE A 35 20.75 3.99 -25.33
CA ILE A 35 19.97 5.20 -25.66
C ILE A 35 19.27 5.03 -27.01
N LEU A 36 20.02 4.62 -28.03
CA LEU A 36 19.49 4.40 -29.38
C LEU A 36 18.77 3.04 -29.44
N PRO A 37 17.50 2.97 -29.87
CA PRO A 37 16.73 1.72 -29.86
C PRO A 37 17.36 0.55 -30.62
N TRP A 38 18.08 0.82 -31.72
CA TRP A 38 18.71 -0.20 -32.58
C TRP A 38 20.02 -0.77 -32.01
N THR A 39 20.63 -0.12 -31.02
CA THR A 39 21.84 -0.61 -30.33
C THR A 39 21.53 -1.28 -28.99
N ARG A 40 20.25 -1.34 -28.59
CA ARG A 40 19.83 -2.12 -27.41
C ARG A 40 20.03 -3.63 -27.65
N PRO A 41 20.20 -4.43 -26.57
CA PRO A 41 20.29 -5.89 -26.69
C PRO A 41 19.14 -6.52 -27.47
N THR A 42 17.95 -5.92 -27.36
CA THR A 42 16.81 -6.22 -28.20
C THR A 42 15.97 -4.97 -28.44
N LYS A 43 15.43 -4.85 -29.66
CA LYS A 43 14.56 -3.74 -30.09
C LYS A 43 13.25 -3.66 -29.30
N HIS A 44 12.84 -4.76 -28.65
CA HIS A 44 11.58 -4.85 -27.91
C HIS A 44 11.65 -4.26 -26.50
N TRP A 45 12.85 -4.05 -25.97
CA TRP A 45 13.01 -3.50 -24.64
C TRP A 45 12.93 -1.98 -24.65
N SER A 46 12.21 -1.45 -23.66
CA SER A 46 12.30 -0.04 -23.30
C SER A 46 13.72 0.32 -22.87
N LEU A 47 14.07 1.61 -22.97
CA LEU A 47 15.32 2.12 -22.43
C LEU A 47 15.49 1.75 -20.96
N ASN A 48 14.39 1.79 -20.19
CA ASN A 48 14.37 1.47 -18.77
C ASN A 48 14.77 0.01 -18.49
N GLN A 49 14.18 -0.94 -19.22
CA GLN A 49 14.53 -2.36 -19.11
C GLN A 49 15.98 -2.60 -19.52
N ALA A 50 16.42 -2.05 -20.65
CA ALA A 50 17.78 -2.23 -21.14
C ALA A 50 18.84 -1.71 -20.16
N VAL A 51 18.64 -0.51 -19.62
CA VAL A 51 19.55 0.09 -18.62
C VAL A 51 19.56 -0.71 -17.32
N ARG A 52 18.39 -1.08 -16.80
CA ARG A 52 18.28 -1.85 -15.55
C ARG A 52 18.96 -3.21 -15.65
N MET A 53 18.81 -3.90 -16.78
CA MET A 53 19.50 -5.15 -17.05
C MET A 53 21.02 -5.01 -16.97
N ARG A 54 21.59 -3.93 -17.53
CA ARG A 54 23.04 -3.66 -17.44
C ARG A 54 23.49 -3.37 -16.02
N VAL A 55 22.69 -2.62 -15.25
CA VAL A 55 22.97 -2.34 -13.84
C VAL A 55 22.99 -3.64 -13.03
N VAL A 56 21.97 -4.48 -13.17
CA VAL A 56 21.89 -5.77 -12.44
C VAL A 56 23.06 -6.68 -12.86
N LYS A 57 23.37 -6.76 -14.16
CA LYS A 57 24.53 -7.52 -14.64
C LYS A 57 25.84 -7.08 -14.01
N LEU A 58 26.08 -5.76 -13.92
CA LEU A 58 27.28 -5.20 -13.31
C LEU A 58 27.36 -5.53 -11.81
N VAL A 59 26.27 -5.34 -11.07
CA VAL A 59 26.20 -5.65 -9.63
C VAL A 59 26.49 -7.13 -9.39
N LEU A 60 25.87 -8.00 -10.18
CA LEU A 60 26.07 -9.45 -10.07
C LEU A 60 27.50 -9.86 -10.40
N HIS A 61 28.12 -9.21 -11.40
CA HIS A 61 29.53 -9.43 -11.73
C HIS A 61 30.42 -9.05 -10.53
N TYR A 62 30.24 -7.88 -9.93
CA TYR A 62 30.99 -7.50 -8.73
C TYR A 62 30.80 -8.47 -7.55
N TRP A 63 29.57 -8.91 -7.30
CA TRP A 63 29.31 -9.90 -6.26
C TRP A 63 30.02 -11.23 -6.51
N SER A 64 30.07 -11.68 -7.77
CA SER A 64 30.79 -12.91 -8.14
C SER A 64 32.30 -12.79 -7.99
N LEU A 65 32.89 -11.63 -8.33
CA LEU A 65 34.34 -11.39 -8.15
C LEU A 65 34.73 -11.32 -6.68
N LEU A 66 33.92 -10.64 -5.86
CA LEU A 66 34.16 -10.51 -4.42
C LEU A 66 33.79 -11.77 -3.63
N ARG A 67 33.07 -12.71 -4.25
CA ARG A 67 32.53 -13.93 -3.63
C ARG A 67 31.79 -13.64 -2.32
N ALA A 68 31.10 -12.49 -2.28
CA ALA A 68 30.49 -11.93 -1.08
C ALA A 68 29.09 -12.53 -0.84
N GLY A 69 29.03 -13.70 -0.22
CA GLY A 69 27.76 -14.33 0.15
C GLY A 69 26.97 -13.62 1.26
N ASP A 70 25.65 -13.74 1.27
CA ASP A 70 24.78 -13.17 2.30
C ASP A 70 24.97 -13.83 3.68
N ARG A 71 24.77 -13.05 4.75
CA ARG A 71 24.73 -13.59 6.13
C ARG A 71 23.30 -13.90 6.53
N LEU A 72 23.00 -15.18 6.67
CA LEU A 72 21.71 -15.65 7.16
C LEU A 72 21.63 -15.55 8.69
N THR A 73 20.59 -14.89 9.20
CA THR A 73 20.33 -14.80 10.64
C THR A 73 19.04 -15.53 10.98
N LEU A 74 19.02 -16.25 12.11
CA LEU A 74 17.82 -16.92 12.64
C LEU A 74 17.02 -16.03 13.61
N ARG A 75 17.41 -14.77 13.78
CA ARG A 75 16.65 -13.81 14.59
C ARG A 75 15.54 -13.17 13.74
N PRO A 76 14.31 -13.03 14.27
CA PRO A 76 13.29 -12.21 13.64
C PRO A 76 13.79 -10.77 13.45
N ARG A 77 13.39 -10.11 12.34
CA ARG A 77 13.67 -8.69 12.08
C ARG A 77 12.34 -7.97 11.87
N SER A 78 12.21 -7.17 10.80
CA SER A 78 10.97 -6.47 10.43
C SER A 78 9.79 -7.40 10.14
N GLU A 79 10.05 -8.69 9.88
CA GLU A 79 9.00 -9.69 9.65
C GLU A 79 8.28 -10.11 10.94
N GLY A 80 8.89 -9.86 12.11
CA GLY A 80 8.28 -10.13 13.41
C GLY A 80 7.76 -11.56 13.56
N ASN A 81 6.47 -11.69 13.85
CA ASN A 81 5.78 -12.97 14.02
C ASN A 81 5.64 -13.78 12.73
N ARG A 82 5.99 -13.25 11.56
CA ARG A 82 5.98 -14.00 10.29
C ARG A 82 7.26 -14.79 10.06
N PHE A 83 8.32 -14.53 10.81
CA PHE A 83 9.57 -15.29 10.72
C PHE A 83 9.59 -16.37 11.78
N GLU A 84 9.89 -17.60 11.41
CA GLU A 84 10.04 -18.73 12.33
C GLU A 84 11.26 -19.58 12.01
N VAL A 85 11.63 -20.46 12.91
CA VAL A 85 12.79 -21.34 12.75
C VAL A 85 12.31 -22.78 12.86
N ALA A 86 12.49 -23.54 11.78
CA ALA A 86 12.26 -24.97 11.75
C ALA A 86 13.49 -25.68 12.32
N PRO A 87 13.36 -26.49 13.39
CA PRO A 87 14.46 -27.30 13.89
C PRO A 87 14.77 -28.46 12.91
N PRO A 88 16.02 -28.96 12.91
CA PRO A 88 16.34 -30.18 12.17
C PRO A 88 15.49 -31.35 12.67
N GLN A 89 15.19 -32.28 11.76
CA GLN A 89 14.34 -33.44 12.01
C GLN A 89 15.16 -34.61 12.58
N SER A 90 14.53 -35.77 12.81
CA SER A 90 15.26 -36.97 13.27
C SER A 90 16.41 -37.32 12.34
N GLU A 91 17.60 -37.57 12.93
CA GLU A 91 18.85 -37.87 12.21
C GLU A 91 18.69 -38.98 11.16
N LYS A 92 17.87 -39.99 11.46
CA LYS A 92 17.57 -41.12 10.56
C LYS A 92 17.15 -40.66 9.16
N VAL A 93 16.44 -39.55 9.04
CA VAL A 93 15.96 -39.05 7.75
C VAL A 93 17.11 -38.55 6.87
N TYR A 94 18.17 -38.00 7.45
CA TYR A 94 19.32 -37.46 6.73
C TYR A 94 20.39 -38.51 6.41
N GLN A 95 20.29 -39.72 6.98
CA GLN A 95 21.20 -40.84 6.70
C GLN A 95 20.88 -41.59 5.40
N HIS A 96 19.99 -41.06 4.56
CA HIS A 96 19.53 -41.71 3.33
C HIS A 96 20.06 -41.02 2.07
N GLY A 97 20.61 -41.82 1.16
CA GLY A 97 21.00 -41.40 -0.18
C GLY A 97 21.92 -40.19 -0.17
N VAL A 98 21.56 -39.18 -0.97
CA VAL A 98 22.40 -37.99 -1.20
C VAL A 98 22.52 -37.07 0.01
N LEU A 99 21.69 -37.24 1.05
CA LEU A 99 21.65 -36.34 2.20
C LEU A 99 22.76 -36.61 3.23
N TYR A 100 23.35 -37.81 3.21
CA TYR A 100 24.41 -38.17 4.13
C TYR A 100 25.75 -37.64 3.64
N ASP A 101 26.40 -36.83 4.47
CA ASP A 101 27.74 -36.34 4.22
C ASP A 101 28.48 -36.16 5.55
N HIS A 102 29.69 -36.68 5.65
CA HIS A 102 30.50 -36.67 6.88
C HIS A 102 30.93 -35.26 7.32
N ALA A 103 30.89 -34.26 6.43
CA ALA A 103 31.29 -32.89 6.71
C ALA A 103 30.09 -31.91 6.74
N ILE A 104 28.89 -32.34 6.35
CA ILE A 104 27.70 -31.49 6.26
C ILE A 104 26.56 -32.00 7.16
N GLU A 105 26.42 -31.37 8.31
CA GLU A 105 25.39 -31.70 9.29
C GLU A 105 24.10 -30.87 9.08
N PRO A 106 22.91 -31.44 9.29
CA PRO A 106 21.64 -30.70 9.28
C PRO A 106 21.57 -29.61 10.34
N GLY A 107 20.96 -28.48 10.01
CA GLY A 107 20.83 -27.34 10.92
C GLY A 107 19.42 -26.73 10.93
N PRO A 108 19.14 -25.81 11.85
CA PRO A 108 17.87 -25.09 11.88
C PRO A 108 17.71 -24.15 10.67
N VAL A 109 16.50 -24.10 10.11
CA VAL A 109 16.18 -23.32 8.91
C VAL A 109 15.23 -22.18 9.27
N GLY A 110 15.62 -20.94 8.96
CA GLY A 110 14.71 -19.81 9.09
C GLY A 110 13.68 -19.80 7.96
N MET A 111 12.42 -19.53 8.26
CA MET A 111 11.31 -19.55 7.32
C MET A 111 10.50 -18.26 7.44
N THR A 112 10.29 -17.57 6.31
CA THR A 112 9.51 -16.33 6.26
C THR A 112 8.14 -16.60 5.64
N TRP A 113 7.09 -16.22 6.36
CA TRP A 113 5.71 -16.41 5.92
C TRP A 113 5.08 -15.15 5.34
N LYS A 114 4.24 -15.33 4.33
CA LYS A 114 3.41 -14.29 3.71
C LYS A 114 2.02 -14.84 3.35
N PRO A 115 0.93 -14.08 3.55
CA PRO A 115 0.90 -12.78 4.22
C PRO A 115 1.21 -12.89 5.71
N ALA A 116 1.00 -14.08 6.32
CA ALA A 116 1.35 -14.36 7.69
C ALA A 116 1.54 -15.87 7.94
N ARG A 117 1.81 -16.29 9.18
CA ARG A 117 1.92 -17.71 9.54
C ARG A 117 0.60 -18.45 9.29
N PRO A 118 0.65 -19.76 9.00
CA PRO A 118 -0.54 -20.55 8.80
C PRO A 118 -1.31 -20.67 10.13
N PRO A 119 -2.64 -20.84 10.08
CA PRO A 119 -3.41 -21.13 11.28
C PRO A 119 -2.95 -22.44 11.93
N PRO A 120 -3.26 -22.67 13.22
CA PRO A 120 -3.00 -23.95 13.88
C PRO A 120 -3.55 -25.13 13.09
N ALA A 121 -2.91 -26.30 13.21
CA ALA A 121 -3.21 -27.53 12.46
C ALA A 121 -4.72 -27.82 12.28
N GLY A 122 -5.52 -27.74 13.35
CA GLY A 122 -6.96 -28.02 13.32
C GLY A 122 -7.84 -26.97 12.64
N LEU A 123 -7.26 -25.84 12.23
CA LEU A 123 -7.95 -24.71 11.58
C LEU A 123 -7.51 -24.50 10.13
N ILE A 124 -6.64 -25.37 9.59
CA ILE A 124 -6.27 -25.35 8.17
C ILE A 124 -7.48 -25.81 7.36
N LYS A 125 -8.07 -24.88 6.62
CA LYS A 125 -9.25 -25.13 5.80
C LYS A 125 -8.91 -25.89 4.52
N PRO A 126 -9.87 -26.59 3.88
CA PRO A 126 -9.65 -27.27 2.60
C PRO A 126 -9.19 -26.35 1.46
N ASP A 127 -9.53 -25.05 1.51
CA ASP A 127 -9.12 -24.03 0.53
C ASP A 127 -7.76 -23.40 0.84
N PHE A 128 -7.07 -23.84 1.89
CA PHE A 128 -5.70 -23.42 2.18
C PHE A 128 -4.76 -24.02 1.12
N VAL A 129 -3.97 -23.15 0.49
CA VAL A 129 -2.95 -23.54 -0.50
C VAL A 129 -1.65 -22.84 -0.15
N LEU A 130 -0.61 -23.63 0.11
CA LEU A 130 0.72 -23.15 0.46
C LEU A 130 1.70 -23.36 -0.69
N CYS A 131 2.39 -22.31 -1.07
CA CYS A 131 3.59 -22.41 -1.90
C CYS A 131 4.84 -22.42 -1.00
N LEU A 132 5.55 -23.56 -0.93
CA LEU A 132 6.89 -23.64 -0.34
C LEU A 132 7.89 -23.24 -1.42
N HIS A 133 8.41 -22.02 -1.33
CA HIS A 133 9.21 -21.41 -2.39
C HIS A 133 10.69 -21.25 -2.00
N PHE A 134 11.59 -21.85 -2.77
CA PHE A 134 13.04 -21.72 -2.61
C PHE A 134 13.58 -20.65 -3.55
N HIS A 135 14.29 -19.66 -3.01
CA HIS A 135 14.80 -18.55 -3.81
C HIS A 135 16.03 -18.95 -4.66
N GLY A 136 16.25 -18.25 -5.76
CA GLY A 136 17.44 -18.34 -6.60
C GLY A 136 18.69 -17.74 -5.97
N GLY A 137 19.59 -17.19 -6.79
CA GLY A 137 20.88 -16.66 -6.32
C GLY A 137 22.05 -17.62 -6.44
N GLY A 138 21.94 -18.62 -7.33
CA GLY A 138 23.05 -19.50 -7.69
C GLY A 138 23.59 -20.34 -6.53
N PHE A 139 22.75 -20.66 -5.55
CA PHE A 139 23.08 -21.27 -4.24
C PHE A 139 23.96 -20.42 -3.32
N ALA A 140 24.56 -19.33 -3.80
CA ALA A 140 25.62 -18.60 -3.11
C ALA A 140 25.12 -17.31 -2.41
N ILE A 141 24.02 -16.73 -2.87
CA ILE A 141 23.41 -15.48 -2.35
C ILE A 141 21.89 -15.64 -2.20
N GLY A 142 21.26 -14.65 -1.57
CA GLY A 142 19.83 -14.63 -1.27
C GLY A 142 19.53 -15.04 0.17
N ASN A 143 18.34 -14.69 0.67
CA ASN A 143 18.07 -14.88 2.11
C ASN A 143 16.62 -15.18 2.49
N GLY A 144 15.74 -15.57 1.56
CA GLY A 144 14.39 -16.04 1.90
C GLY A 144 13.52 -15.05 2.70
N ARG A 145 13.93 -13.78 2.85
CA ARG A 145 13.22 -12.74 3.63
C ARG A 145 12.55 -11.73 2.74
N ASP A 146 11.79 -10.82 3.33
CA ASP A 146 11.03 -9.81 2.57
C ASP A 146 11.90 -8.85 1.76
N SER A 147 13.14 -8.62 2.18
CA SER A 147 14.09 -7.81 1.41
C SER A 147 14.40 -8.38 0.03
N ASP A 148 14.26 -9.70 -0.13
CA ASP A 148 14.68 -10.46 -1.30
C ASP A 148 13.46 -11.08 -1.99
N THR A 149 12.67 -11.85 -1.22
CA THR A 149 11.48 -12.58 -1.69
C THR A 149 10.16 -11.84 -1.46
N GLY A 150 10.22 -10.58 -0.99
CA GLY A 150 9.04 -9.76 -0.69
C GLY A 150 8.10 -9.59 -1.88
N TYR A 151 8.69 -9.25 -3.02
CA TYR A 151 7.97 -9.07 -4.29
C TYR A 151 7.43 -10.41 -4.80
N LEU A 152 8.31 -11.40 -5.00
CA LEU A 152 7.96 -12.68 -5.63
C LEU A 152 6.77 -13.35 -4.93
N ALA A 153 6.79 -13.38 -3.60
CA ALA A 153 5.76 -14.06 -2.84
C ALA A 153 4.42 -13.31 -2.87
N LYS A 154 4.44 -11.98 -2.95
CA LYS A 154 3.22 -11.20 -3.19
C LYS A 154 2.67 -11.47 -4.59
N THR A 155 3.54 -11.61 -5.59
CA THR A 155 3.14 -11.93 -6.97
C THR A 155 2.51 -13.31 -7.04
N LEU A 156 3.09 -14.33 -6.39
CA LEU A 156 2.50 -15.67 -6.30
C LEU A 156 1.13 -15.63 -5.60
N ILE A 157 1.02 -14.99 -4.44
CA ILE A 157 -0.28 -14.89 -3.73
C ILE A 157 -1.34 -14.21 -4.61
N ARG A 158 -0.99 -13.08 -5.22
CA ARG A 158 -1.96 -12.23 -5.94
C ARG A 158 -2.35 -12.80 -7.30
N HIS A 159 -1.42 -13.41 -8.02
CA HIS A 159 -1.62 -13.76 -9.43
C HIS A 159 -1.65 -15.26 -9.69
N MET A 160 -0.86 -16.06 -8.94
CA MET A 160 -0.98 -17.53 -8.97
C MET A 160 -2.15 -18.01 -8.11
N GLY A 161 -2.61 -17.20 -7.15
CA GLY A 161 -3.82 -17.45 -6.36
C GLY A 161 -3.60 -18.36 -5.16
N VAL A 162 -2.36 -18.63 -4.75
CA VAL A 162 -2.07 -19.38 -3.52
C VAL A 162 -2.45 -18.56 -2.30
N THR A 163 -2.89 -19.20 -1.23
CA THR A 163 -3.27 -18.48 0.00
C THR A 163 -2.05 -17.97 0.76
N HIS A 164 -0.96 -18.73 0.75
CA HIS A 164 0.24 -18.48 1.53
C HIS A 164 1.49 -18.84 0.74
N VAL A 165 2.57 -18.12 1.02
CA VAL A 165 3.92 -18.46 0.55
C VAL A 165 4.84 -18.53 1.76
N CYS A 166 5.63 -19.61 1.84
CA CYS A 166 6.70 -19.75 2.81
C CYS A 166 8.04 -19.83 2.09
N THR A 167 8.97 -18.95 2.45
CA THR A 167 10.31 -18.87 1.85
C THR A 167 11.39 -19.23 2.87
N PRO A 168 12.02 -20.41 2.76
CA PRO A 168 13.12 -20.81 3.62
C PRO A 168 14.43 -20.06 3.32
N GLN A 169 15.24 -19.85 4.36
CA GLN A 169 16.63 -19.41 4.29
C GLN A 169 17.55 -20.64 4.25
N TYR A 170 17.59 -21.36 3.13
CA TYR A 170 18.48 -22.50 3.00
C TYR A 170 19.96 -22.05 3.07
N ARG A 171 20.85 -22.90 3.57
CA ARG A 171 22.28 -22.61 3.70
C ARG A 171 22.90 -22.33 2.34
N LEU A 172 23.59 -21.20 2.26
CA LEU A 172 24.25 -20.77 1.03
C LEU A 172 25.61 -21.44 0.85
N SER A 173 25.91 -21.90 -0.35
CA SER A 173 27.16 -22.56 -0.73
C SER A 173 28.40 -21.69 -0.58
N SER A 174 28.23 -20.37 -0.53
CA SER A 174 29.30 -19.40 -0.26
C SER A 174 29.77 -19.38 1.20
N LYS A 175 29.11 -20.13 2.09
CA LYS A 175 29.42 -20.19 3.53
C LYS A 175 30.03 -21.54 3.94
N ARG A 176 30.74 -21.51 5.07
CA ARG A 176 31.22 -22.72 5.73
C ARG A 176 30.03 -23.61 6.09
N ASN A 177 30.14 -24.92 5.85
CA ASN A 177 29.05 -25.89 5.99
C ASN A 177 27.84 -25.64 5.06
N GLY A 178 28.08 -24.95 3.95
CA GLY A 178 27.04 -24.59 2.98
C GLY A 178 27.09 -25.35 1.66
N ARG A 179 28.12 -26.17 1.37
CA ARG A 179 28.16 -26.96 0.13
C ARG A 179 27.04 -28.01 0.11
N PHE A 180 26.74 -28.53 -1.07
CA PHE A 180 25.85 -29.67 -1.23
C PHE A 180 26.29 -30.84 -0.32
N PRO A 181 25.37 -31.56 0.35
CA PRO A 181 23.90 -31.56 0.18
C PRO A 181 23.12 -30.60 1.10
N ALA A 182 23.74 -29.58 1.70
CA ALA A 182 23.11 -28.69 2.68
C ALA A 182 21.75 -28.12 2.21
N GLN A 183 21.63 -27.76 0.94
CA GLN A 183 20.41 -27.21 0.35
C GLN A 183 19.23 -28.18 0.40
N ILE A 184 19.46 -29.45 0.07
CA ILE A 184 18.40 -30.46 0.07
C ILE A 184 18.07 -30.88 1.50
N GLN A 185 19.06 -30.93 2.41
CA GLN A 185 18.82 -31.13 3.84
C GLN A 185 17.89 -30.03 4.39
N ASP A 186 18.12 -28.76 4.04
CA ASP A 186 17.32 -27.63 4.52
C ASP A 186 15.93 -27.57 3.87
N ALA A 187 15.84 -27.93 2.59
CA ALA A 187 14.57 -28.08 1.88
C ALA A 187 13.70 -29.18 2.51
N LEU A 188 14.31 -30.33 2.81
CA LEU A 188 13.64 -31.44 3.48
C LEU A 188 13.21 -31.06 4.90
N THR A 189 14.07 -30.38 5.66
CA THR A 189 13.75 -29.86 7.00
C THR A 189 12.54 -28.95 6.95
N SER A 190 12.51 -28.03 5.98
CA SER A 190 11.40 -27.09 5.78
C SER A 190 10.11 -27.86 5.47
N TYR A 191 10.14 -28.79 4.52
CA TYR A 191 8.94 -29.55 4.13
C TYR A 191 8.41 -30.45 5.24
N LEU A 192 9.29 -31.19 5.92
CA LEU A 192 8.90 -32.03 7.04
C LEU A 192 8.32 -31.22 8.18
N TYR A 193 8.88 -30.04 8.47
CA TYR A 193 8.31 -29.12 9.45
C TYR A 193 6.87 -28.71 9.09
N LEU A 194 6.59 -28.47 7.80
CA LEU A 194 5.23 -28.14 7.34
C LEU A 194 4.25 -29.30 7.54
N ILE A 195 4.61 -30.52 7.16
CA ILE A 195 3.68 -31.66 7.19
C ILE A 195 3.61 -32.35 8.56
N ARG A 196 4.70 -32.34 9.34
CA ARG A 196 4.80 -33.04 10.63
C ARG A 196 4.52 -32.13 11.82
N ASP A 197 5.07 -30.93 11.83
CA ASP A 197 4.92 -30.00 12.95
C ASP A 197 3.73 -29.05 12.75
N ARG A 198 3.59 -28.47 11.54
CA ARG A 198 2.44 -27.61 11.19
C ARG A 198 1.21 -28.38 10.72
N LYS A 199 1.36 -29.68 10.44
CA LYS A 199 0.28 -30.57 9.98
C LYS A 199 -0.46 -30.05 8.74
N ILE A 200 0.24 -29.33 7.86
CA ILE A 200 -0.31 -28.90 6.58
C ILE A 200 -0.36 -30.14 5.68
N PRO A 201 -1.54 -30.50 5.12
CA PRO A 201 -1.63 -31.62 4.19
C PRO A 201 -0.69 -31.43 2.99
N ALA A 202 0.05 -32.47 2.62
CA ALA A 202 0.93 -32.43 1.45
C ALA A 202 0.16 -32.13 0.15
N SER A 203 -1.10 -32.58 0.06
CA SER A 203 -2.03 -32.28 -1.02
C SER A 203 -2.43 -30.80 -1.11
N GLN A 204 -2.05 -29.94 -0.16
CA GLN A 204 -2.24 -28.50 -0.16
C GLN A 204 -0.93 -27.71 -0.36
N ILE A 205 0.20 -28.39 -0.55
CA ILE A 205 1.52 -27.78 -0.70
C ILE A 205 1.97 -27.87 -2.15
N ILE A 206 2.41 -26.75 -2.71
CA ILE A 206 3.08 -26.65 -3.99
C ILE A 206 4.57 -26.40 -3.71
N PHE A 207 5.44 -27.20 -4.30
CA PHE A 207 6.86 -26.86 -4.34
C PHE A 207 7.10 -25.83 -5.41
N SER A 208 7.87 -24.81 -5.08
CA SER A 208 8.25 -23.79 -6.05
C SER A 208 9.67 -23.34 -5.82
N GLY A 209 10.30 -22.83 -6.87
CA GLY A 209 11.54 -22.13 -6.75
C GLY A 209 11.93 -21.46 -8.05
N ASP A 210 12.76 -20.44 -7.95
CA ASP A 210 13.37 -19.75 -9.08
C ASP A 210 14.85 -20.09 -9.22
N SER A 211 15.36 -20.20 -10.46
CA SER A 211 16.78 -20.40 -10.74
C SER A 211 17.37 -21.61 -9.96
N ALA A 212 18.41 -21.39 -9.14
CA ALA A 212 18.96 -22.39 -8.23
C ALA A 212 17.95 -22.93 -7.20
N GLY A 213 16.99 -22.13 -6.75
CA GLY A 213 15.91 -22.58 -5.88
C GLY A 213 14.97 -23.57 -6.57
N ALA A 214 14.76 -23.43 -7.88
CA ALA A 214 14.02 -24.41 -8.67
C ALA A 214 14.75 -25.76 -8.74
N ASN A 215 16.08 -25.74 -8.81
CA ASN A 215 16.93 -26.93 -8.70
C ASN A 215 16.75 -27.61 -7.33
N ILE A 216 16.73 -26.83 -6.24
CA ILE A 216 16.46 -27.34 -4.88
C ILE A 216 15.07 -28.01 -4.80
N ALA A 217 14.04 -27.36 -5.37
CA ALA A 217 12.68 -27.91 -5.40
C ALA A 217 12.63 -29.25 -6.15
N LEU A 218 13.32 -29.36 -7.28
CA LEU A 218 13.47 -30.61 -8.03
C LEU A 218 14.27 -31.68 -7.28
N GLY A 219 15.37 -31.29 -6.63
CA GLY A 219 16.19 -32.20 -5.82
C GLY A 219 15.42 -32.77 -4.62
N LEU A 220 14.61 -31.94 -3.95
CA LEU A 220 13.71 -32.40 -2.89
C LEU A 220 12.65 -33.37 -3.45
N LEU A 221 12.06 -33.05 -4.60
CA LEU A 221 11.09 -33.94 -5.26
C LEU A 221 11.72 -35.29 -5.63
N ARG A 222 12.95 -35.28 -6.13
CA ARG A 222 13.70 -36.51 -6.43
C ARG A 222 13.99 -37.32 -5.17
N PHE A 223 14.40 -36.66 -4.08
CA PHE A 223 14.59 -37.36 -2.81
C PHE A 223 13.30 -38.04 -2.33
N ILE A 224 12.14 -37.37 -2.46
CA ILE A 224 10.83 -37.95 -2.14
C ILE A 224 10.48 -39.09 -3.10
N HIS A 225 10.86 -38.99 -4.37
CA HIS A 225 10.71 -40.08 -5.34
C HIS A 225 11.49 -41.33 -4.91
N ASP A 226 12.77 -41.16 -4.56
CA ASP A 226 13.68 -42.27 -4.26
C ASP A 226 13.44 -42.88 -2.87
N HIS A 227 13.02 -42.07 -1.88
CA HIS A 227 13.00 -42.46 -0.47
C HIS A 227 11.70 -42.17 0.27
N GLY A 228 10.73 -41.48 -0.36
CA GLY A 228 9.52 -41.02 0.31
C GLY A 228 8.63 -42.15 0.83
N GLN A 229 8.53 -43.27 0.12
CA GLN A 229 7.76 -44.43 0.58
C GLN A 229 8.37 -45.03 1.86
N THR A 230 9.68 -45.25 1.88
CA THR A 230 10.40 -45.81 3.05
C THR A 230 10.36 -44.88 4.25
N LEU A 231 10.43 -43.56 4.02
CA LEU A 231 10.47 -42.55 5.08
C LEU A 231 9.10 -41.98 5.47
N ASN A 232 8.02 -42.49 4.85
CA ASN A 232 6.66 -41.98 4.98
C ASN A 232 6.59 -40.46 4.76
N ILE A 233 7.11 -40.01 3.61
CA ILE A 233 7.11 -38.62 3.17
C ILE A 233 6.25 -38.54 1.90
N PRO A 234 5.04 -37.97 1.98
CA PRO A 234 4.17 -37.82 0.83
C PRO A 234 4.72 -36.79 -0.18
N ALA A 235 4.39 -36.97 -1.46
CA ALA A 235 4.64 -35.99 -2.49
C ALA A 235 3.76 -34.73 -2.30
N PRO A 236 4.24 -33.54 -2.72
CA PRO A 236 3.42 -32.32 -2.72
C PRO A 236 2.29 -32.42 -3.76
N ALA A 237 1.36 -31.47 -3.76
CA ALA A 237 0.27 -31.40 -4.73
C ALA A 237 0.73 -31.12 -6.16
N ALA A 238 1.77 -30.30 -6.32
CA ALA A 238 2.34 -29.91 -7.61
C ALA A 238 3.72 -29.25 -7.46
N VAL A 239 4.34 -28.95 -8.60
CA VAL A 239 5.61 -28.21 -8.68
C VAL A 239 5.49 -27.03 -9.66
N ALA A 240 6.02 -25.86 -9.27
CA ALA A 240 6.08 -24.65 -10.10
C ALA A 240 7.51 -24.08 -10.15
N LEU A 241 8.18 -24.29 -11.28
CA LEU A 241 9.58 -23.94 -11.51
C LEU A 241 9.69 -22.67 -12.34
N TRP A 242 10.54 -21.74 -11.91
CA TRP A 242 10.75 -20.45 -12.57
C TRP A 242 12.20 -20.33 -13.01
N SER A 243 12.44 -20.19 -14.31
CA SER A 243 13.76 -20.09 -14.92
C SER A 243 14.76 -21.12 -14.34
N PRO A 244 14.40 -22.43 -14.26
CA PRO A 244 15.12 -23.39 -13.43
C PRO A 244 16.55 -23.63 -13.90
N TRP A 245 17.50 -23.65 -12.97
CA TRP A 245 18.87 -24.03 -13.29
C TRP A 245 19.02 -25.56 -13.26
N VAL A 246 18.90 -26.20 -14.41
CA VAL A 246 18.76 -27.67 -14.56
C VAL A 246 20.04 -28.41 -14.94
N ASP A 247 21.11 -27.68 -15.24
CA ASP A 247 22.46 -28.22 -15.48
C ASP A 247 23.52 -27.33 -14.83
N VAL A 248 23.88 -27.66 -13.58
CA VAL A 248 24.94 -26.94 -12.85
C VAL A 248 26.31 -27.28 -13.41
N ASN A 249 26.50 -28.49 -13.95
CA ASN A 249 27.77 -28.92 -14.52
C ASN A 249 28.17 -28.12 -15.77
N ALA A 250 27.19 -27.74 -16.60
CA ALA A 250 27.40 -26.91 -17.78
C ALA A 250 28.10 -25.59 -17.46
N ALA A 251 27.86 -24.97 -16.29
CA ALA A 251 28.53 -23.73 -15.90
C ALA A 251 30.04 -23.89 -15.67
N ILE A 252 30.52 -25.11 -15.41
CA ILE A 252 31.94 -25.44 -15.27
C ILE A 252 32.54 -25.85 -16.62
N GLN A 253 31.82 -26.70 -17.37
CA GLN A 253 32.33 -27.35 -18.58
C GLN A 253 32.18 -26.51 -19.84
N GLN A 254 31.21 -25.60 -19.88
CA GLN A 254 30.89 -24.80 -21.06
C GLN A 254 31.11 -23.31 -20.79
N ASP A 255 31.33 -22.54 -21.86
CA ASP A 255 31.41 -21.08 -21.75
C ASP A 255 30.03 -20.45 -22.01
N MET A 256 29.38 -19.98 -20.93
CA MET A 256 28.09 -19.27 -20.97
C MET A 256 28.06 -18.10 -21.97
N ARG A 257 29.22 -17.51 -22.29
CA ARG A 257 29.34 -16.40 -23.26
C ARG A 257 29.00 -16.83 -24.69
N GLN A 258 29.00 -18.14 -24.97
CA GLN A 258 28.61 -18.70 -26.26
C GLN A 258 27.08 -18.75 -26.45
N SER A 259 26.30 -18.59 -25.37
CA SER A 259 24.84 -18.52 -25.48
C SER A 259 24.42 -17.34 -26.36
N PRO A 260 23.49 -17.53 -27.31
CA PRO A 260 22.96 -16.43 -28.13
C PRO A 260 22.26 -15.36 -27.28
N ASN A 261 21.82 -15.73 -26.07
CA ASN A 261 21.14 -14.85 -25.14
C ASN A 261 22.07 -14.17 -24.12
N TYR A 262 23.40 -14.40 -24.17
CA TYR A 262 24.34 -13.82 -23.20
C TYR A 262 24.29 -12.28 -23.15
N ARG A 263 24.01 -11.64 -24.28
CA ARG A 263 23.88 -10.17 -24.37
C ARG A 263 22.53 -9.66 -23.85
N THR A 264 21.50 -10.50 -23.81
CA THR A 264 20.14 -10.17 -23.40
C THR A 264 19.80 -10.69 -22.01
N ASP A 265 20.79 -11.11 -21.24
CA ASP A 265 20.60 -11.60 -19.88
C ASP A 265 21.56 -10.93 -18.90
N PHE A 266 21.14 -10.81 -17.64
CA PHE A 266 21.98 -10.28 -16.55
C PHE A 266 22.92 -11.35 -15.99
N LEU A 267 22.62 -12.63 -16.19
CA LEU A 267 23.53 -13.70 -15.82
C LEU A 267 24.86 -13.55 -16.58
N ASN A 268 25.95 -13.80 -15.87
CA ASN A 268 27.31 -13.76 -16.38
C ASN A 268 28.04 -15.05 -15.99
N LYS A 269 29.10 -15.35 -16.75
CA LYS A 269 29.89 -16.58 -16.60
C LYS A 269 30.45 -16.68 -15.17
N GLU A 270 30.96 -15.58 -14.64
CA GLU A 270 31.63 -15.50 -13.36
C GLU A 270 30.68 -15.89 -12.22
N PHE A 271 29.42 -15.43 -12.28
CA PHE A 271 28.38 -15.79 -11.32
C PHE A 271 27.96 -17.26 -11.42
N GLY A 272 27.73 -17.76 -12.64
CA GLY A 272 27.40 -19.18 -12.85
C GLY A 272 28.50 -20.12 -12.36
N GLN A 273 29.75 -19.80 -12.68
CA GLN A 273 30.92 -20.54 -12.21
C GLN A 273 31.08 -20.48 -10.68
N TRP A 274 30.89 -19.31 -10.08
CA TRP A 274 30.95 -19.18 -8.62
C TRP A 274 29.89 -20.04 -7.93
N GLY A 275 28.65 -20.03 -8.43
CA GLY A 275 27.57 -20.89 -7.94
C GLY A 275 27.94 -22.38 -8.03
N ALA A 276 28.34 -22.86 -9.21
CA ALA A 276 28.66 -24.26 -9.45
C ALA A 276 29.88 -24.77 -8.65
N VAL A 277 30.94 -23.96 -8.57
CA VAL A 277 32.16 -24.32 -7.81
C VAL A 277 31.90 -24.27 -6.30
N SER A 278 31.11 -23.32 -5.81
CA SER A 278 30.80 -23.23 -4.38
C SER A 278 29.87 -24.36 -3.93
N VAL A 279 28.82 -24.67 -4.69
CA VAL A 279 27.85 -25.72 -4.33
C VAL A 279 28.48 -27.11 -4.35
N SER A 280 29.43 -27.36 -5.26
CA SER A 280 30.22 -28.60 -5.31
C SER A 280 31.28 -28.71 -4.21
N GLY A 281 31.47 -27.67 -3.40
CA GLY A 281 32.56 -27.65 -2.42
C GLY A 281 33.94 -27.68 -3.07
N TYR A 282 34.10 -27.01 -4.21
CA TYR A 282 35.34 -26.96 -4.99
C TYR A 282 35.75 -28.35 -5.51
N GLY A 283 34.78 -29.11 -6.04
CA GLY A 283 34.98 -30.44 -6.61
C GLY A 283 34.84 -31.60 -5.63
N ALA A 284 34.41 -31.35 -4.39
CA ALA A 284 34.11 -32.40 -3.41
C ALA A 284 32.85 -33.21 -3.79
N VAL A 285 31.94 -32.61 -4.56
CA VAL A 285 30.72 -33.22 -5.07
C VAL A 285 30.70 -33.10 -6.58
N ASP A 286 30.33 -34.19 -7.27
CA ASP A 286 30.11 -34.17 -8.71
C ASP A 286 28.90 -33.30 -9.09
N THR A 287 29.14 -32.25 -9.87
CA THR A 287 28.10 -31.36 -10.39
C THR A 287 27.22 -32.03 -11.44
N GLY A 288 27.70 -33.08 -12.10
CA GLY A 288 26.92 -33.88 -13.05
C GLY A 288 25.90 -34.81 -12.41
N CYS A 289 25.86 -34.88 -11.07
CA CYS A 289 24.96 -35.77 -10.37
C CYS A 289 23.48 -35.40 -10.58
N ALA A 290 22.63 -36.40 -10.33
CA ALA A 290 21.19 -36.39 -10.55
C ALA A 290 20.40 -35.29 -9.81
N TYR A 291 21.01 -34.67 -8.79
CA TYR A 291 20.42 -33.61 -7.98
C TYR A 291 20.84 -32.21 -8.43
N LEU A 292 22.07 -32.04 -8.91
CA LEU A 292 22.59 -30.75 -9.36
C LEU A 292 22.38 -30.52 -10.87
N SER A 293 22.36 -31.58 -11.68
CA SER A 293 22.14 -31.48 -13.14
C SER A 293 20.98 -32.37 -13.61
N PRO A 294 19.75 -32.18 -13.10
CA PRO A 294 18.60 -33.04 -13.38
C PRO A 294 18.20 -33.13 -14.87
N LEU A 295 18.64 -32.20 -15.72
CA LEU A 295 18.47 -32.27 -17.19
C LEU A 295 18.86 -33.64 -17.78
N HIS A 296 19.92 -34.24 -17.26
CA HIS A 296 20.48 -35.50 -17.77
C HIS A 296 19.91 -36.74 -17.07
N HIS A 297 19.04 -36.57 -16.08
CA HIS A 297 18.59 -37.65 -15.20
C HIS A 297 17.07 -37.60 -14.95
N PRO A 298 16.22 -37.66 -16.00
CA PRO A 298 14.78 -37.63 -15.82
C PRO A 298 14.30 -38.79 -14.95
N PHE A 299 13.32 -38.52 -14.09
CA PHE A 299 12.72 -39.49 -13.15
C PHE A 299 11.22 -39.24 -13.07
N LYS A 300 10.39 -40.25 -12.81
CA LYS A 300 8.94 -40.07 -12.55
C LYS A 300 8.42 -41.09 -11.54
N GLY A 301 8.66 -42.37 -11.85
CA GLY A 301 8.04 -43.54 -11.20
C GLY A 301 6.59 -43.31 -10.78
N ASN A 302 6.30 -43.43 -9.48
CA ASN A 302 4.92 -43.35 -8.96
C ASN A 302 4.45 -41.93 -8.62
N ILE A 303 5.26 -40.89 -8.84
CA ILE A 303 4.84 -39.50 -8.61
C ILE A 303 3.99 -39.05 -9.80
N ASN A 304 2.69 -38.82 -9.55
CA ASN A 304 1.74 -38.36 -10.56
C ASN A 304 1.17 -36.99 -10.20
N ILE A 305 2.02 -35.95 -10.29
CA ILE A 305 1.66 -34.56 -9.98
C ILE A 305 2.01 -33.65 -11.17
N PRO A 306 1.28 -32.54 -11.38
CA PRO A 306 1.58 -31.63 -12.47
C PRO A 306 2.82 -30.78 -12.20
N MET A 307 3.55 -30.46 -13.27
CA MET A 307 4.74 -29.60 -13.24
C MET A 307 4.53 -28.39 -14.15
N TYR A 308 4.53 -27.20 -13.56
CA TYR A 308 4.57 -25.94 -14.29
C TYR A 308 6.02 -25.46 -14.41
N ILE A 309 6.45 -25.09 -15.61
CA ILE A 309 7.78 -24.56 -15.89
C ILE A 309 7.62 -23.24 -16.62
N HIS A 310 8.28 -22.20 -16.13
CA HIS A 310 8.35 -20.90 -16.78
C HIS A 310 9.80 -20.56 -17.11
N GLY A 311 10.06 -20.03 -18.31
CA GLY A 311 11.35 -19.48 -18.71
C GLY A 311 11.17 -18.19 -19.52
N GLY A 312 12.24 -17.43 -19.70
CA GLY A 312 12.31 -16.24 -20.56
C GLY A 312 13.05 -16.55 -21.86
N ARG A 313 12.47 -16.20 -23.02
CA ARG A 313 13.09 -16.45 -24.34
C ARG A 313 14.46 -15.78 -24.53
N ARG A 314 14.80 -14.79 -23.68
CA ARG A 314 16.05 -14.03 -23.72
C ARG A 314 17.01 -14.38 -22.60
N GLU A 315 16.75 -15.46 -21.86
CA GLU A 315 17.62 -15.96 -20.82
C GLU A 315 18.67 -16.95 -21.35
N VAL A 316 19.84 -17.01 -20.71
CA VAL A 316 20.93 -17.92 -21.11
C VAL A 316 20.62 -19.39 -20.88
N LEU A 317 19.67 -19.69 -19.99
CA LEU A 317 19.21 -21.04 -19.66
C LEU A 317 18.04 -21.52 -20.52
N CYS A 318 17.56 -20.72 -21.48
CA CYS A 318 16.33 -21.02 -22.23
C CYS A 318 16.37 -22.40 -22.90
N ASP A 319 17.49 -22.74 -23.56
CA ASP A 319 17.63 -24.00 -24.30
C ASP A 319 17.62 -25.21 -23.33
N ASP A 320 18.32 -25.09 -22.20
CA ASP A 320 18.33 -26.13 -21.15
C ASP A 320 16.94 -26.34 -20.53
N ILE A 321 16.16 -25.26 -20.35
CA ILE A 321 14.80 -25.31 -19.81
C ILE A 321 13.85 -26.01 -20.78
N GLU A 322 13.94 -25.70 -22.09
CA GLU A 322 13.11 -26.34 -23.11
C GLU A 322 13.45 -27.84 -23.23
N GLU A 323 14.74 -28.18 -23.27
CA GLU A 323 15.19 -29.58 -23.32
C GLU A 323 14.80 -30.36 -22.06
N PHE A 324 14.93 -29.75 -20.87
CA PHE A 324 14.48 -30.34 -19.61
C PHE A 324 12.99 -30.68 -19.65
N ALA A 325 12.15 -29.73 -20.09
CA ALA A 325 10.71 -29.95 -20.20
C ALA A 325 10.37 -31.10 -21.16
N ASN A 326 11.08 -31.19 -22.30
CA ASN A 326 10.88 -32.27 -23.28
C ASN A 326 11.23 -33.64 -22.70
N ARG A 327 12.41 -33.78 -22.09
CA ARG A 327 12.83 -35.05 -21.47
C ARG A 327 11.90 -35.51 -20.35
N TYR A 328 11.39 -34.57 -19.56
CA TYR A 328 10.43 -34.92 -18.50
C TYR A 328 9.07 -35.33 -19.07
N ARG A 329 8.62 -34.76 -20.19
CA ARG A 329 7.43 -35.25 -20.92
C ARG A 329 7.64 -36.66 -21.48
N GLU A 330 8.83 -36.95 -22.01
CA GLU A 330 9.16 -38.28 -22.57
C GLU A 330 9.06 -39.39 -21.52
N VAL A 331 9.50 -39.13 -20.29
CA VAL A 331 9.30 -40.08 -19.17
C VAL A 331 7.91 -39.99 -18.52
N GLY A 332 7.01 -39.21 -19.13
CA GLY A 332 5.58 -39.19 -18.85
C GLY A 332 5.07 -38.10 -17.90
N TRP A 333 5.84 -37.08 -17.54
CA TRP A 333 5.32 -35.99 -16.69
C TRP A 333 4.25 -35.15 -17.39
N ASN A 334 3.27 -34.69 -16.62
CA ASN A 334 2.37 -33.62 -17.02
C ASN A 334 3.09 -32.26 -16.89
N VAL A 335 3.86 -31.90 -17.93
CA VAL A 335 4.65 -30.66 -17.95
C VAL A 335 3.96 -29.58 -18.80
N HIS A 336 3.61 -28.48 -18.15
CA HIS A 336 3.21 -27.25 -18.82
C HIS A 336 4.37 -26.25 -18.84
N LEU A 337 4.96 -26.07 -20.02
CA LEU A 337 6.06 -25.13 -20.25
C LEU A 337 5.52 -23.83 -20.83
N VAL A 338 5.89 -22.71 -20.22
CA VAL A 338 5.66 -21.36 -20.71
C VAL A 338 7.00 -20.68 -20.92
N VAL A 339 7.30 -20.30 -22.16
CA VAL A 339 8.48 -19.49 -22.46
C VAL A 339 8.02 -18.08 -22.82
N ALA A 340 8.24 -17.14 -21.90
CA ALA A 340 7.82 -15.76 -22.04
C ALA A 340 8.69 -15.03 -23.07
N ASP A 341 8.05 -14.51 -24.11
CA ASP A 341 8.74 -13.76 -25.16
C ASP A 341 9.45 -12.53 -24.60
N HIS A 342 10.63 -12.26 -25.16
CA HIS A 342 11.47 -11.10 -24.80
C HIS A 342 11.92 -11.01 -23.34
N CYS A 343 11.57 -11.97 -22.47
CA CYS A 343 11.92 -11.92 -21.05
C CYS A 343 13.33 -12.48 -20.79
N PRO A 344 14.11 -11.83 -19.91
CA PRO A 344 15.39 -12.36 -19.44
C PRO A 344 15.18 -13.40 -18.32
N HIS A 345 16.27 -13.83 -17.68
CA HIS A 345 16.23 -14.76 -16.55
C HIS A 345 15.40 -14.22 -15.40
N ASP A 346 14.65 -15.10 -14.74
CA ASP A 346 14.11 -14.91 -13.40
C ASP A 346 13.36 -13.57 -13.15
N ILE A 347 12.36 -13.34 -13.99
CA ILE A 347 11.46 -12.20 -13.85
C ILE A 347 10.59 -12.29 -12.58
N LEU A 348 10.45 -13.49 -11.99
CA LEU A 348 9.66 -13.70 -10.78
C LEU A 348 10.37 -13.11 -9.55
N LEU A 349 11.68 -13.34 -9.39
CA LEU A 349 12.45 -12.75 -8.29
C LEU A 349 12.72 -11.26 -8.56
N LEU A 350 13.18 -10.91 -9.76
CA LEU A 350 13.77 -9.60 -10.04
C LEU A 350 12.88 -8.62 -10.81
N GLY A 351 11.66 -9.00 -11.20
CA GLY A 351 10.76 -8.24 -12.10
C GLY A 351 10.79 -6.71 -11.93
N PRO A 352 10.61 -6.12 -10.73
CA PRO A 352 10.65 -4.68 -10.53
C PRO A 352 12.04 -4.06 -10.71
N LEU A 353 13.09 -4.80 -10.37
CA LEU A 353 14.49 -4.37 -10.49
C LEU A 353 14.94 -4.32 -11.96
N ILE A 354 14.47 -5.26 -12.78
CA ILE A 354 14.82 -5.36 -14.21
C ILE A 354 13.76 -4.79 -15.17
N GLY A 355 12.55 -4.48 -14.67
CA GLY A 355 11.48 -3.85 -15.45
C GLY A 355 10.50 -4.82 -16.13
N PHE A 356 10.34 -6.05 -15.62
CA PHE A 356 9.50 -7.12 -16.18
C PHE A 356 8.40 -7.60 -15.22
N HIS A 357 7.83 -6.67 -14.44
CA HIS A 357 6.83 -7.03 -13.42
C HIS A 357 5.51 -7.52 -14.05
N LYS A 358 5.07 -6.96 -15.18
CA LYS A 358 3.82 -7.38 -15.83
C LYS A 358 3.92 -8.79 -16.39
N GLU A 359 5.07 -9.12 -16.96
CA GLU A 359 5.37 -10.43 -17.52
C GLU A 359 5.44 -11.48 -16.41
N ALA A 360 6.02 -11.14 -15.26
CA ALA A 360 6.02 -12.00 -14.07
C ALA A 360 4.59 -12.24 -13.54
N GLU A 361 3.76 -11.19 -13.47
CA GLU A 361 2.35 -11.30 -13.08
C GLU A 361 1.58 -12.24 -14.03
N GLU A 362 1.79 -12.12 -15.34
CA GLU A 362 1.15 -12.98 -16.33
C GLU A 362 1.61 -14.44 -16.23
N GLY A 363 2.91 -14.67 -16.05
CA GLY A 363 3.45 -16.00 -15.78
C GLY A 363 2.81 -16.63 -14.53
N CYS A 364 2.61 -15.86 -13.46
CA CYS A 364 1.88 -16.32 -12.27
C CYS A 364 0.41 -16.65 -12.55
N LYS A 365 -0.31 -15.86 -13.34
CA LYS A 365 -1.71 -16.19 -13.72
C LYS A 365 -1.81 -17.49 -14.50
N LEU A 366 -0.89 -17.71 -15.44
CA LEU A 366 -0.82 -18.95 -16.21
C LEU A 366 -0.56 -20.16 -15.31
N ALA A 367 0.40 -20.03 -14.37
CA ALA A 367 0.66 -21.05 -13.35
C ALA A 367 -0.58 -21.35 -12.51
N GLY A 368 -1.27 -20.31 -12.01
CA GLY A 368 -2.48 -20.44 -11.20
C GLY A 368 -3.60 -21.18 -11.93
N ARG A 369 -3.87 -20.82 -13.19
CA ARG A 369 -4.89 -21.48 -14.03
C ARG A 369 -4.57 -22.94 -14.29
N PHE A 370 -3.33 -23.24 -14.68
CA PHE A 370 -2.88 -24.61 -14.91
C PHE A 370 -3.01 -25.45 -13.65
N LEU A 371 -2.45 -24.99 -12.53
CA LEU A 371 -2.45 -25.77 -11.30
C LEU A 371 -3.85 -25.95 -10.71
N ALA A 372 -4.70 -24.93 -10.75
CA ALA A 372 -6.10 -25.08 -10.33
C ALA A 372 -6.80 -26.20 -11.10
N ARG A 373 -6.61 -26.24 -12.43
CA ARG A 373 -7.22 -27.24 -13.31
C ARG A 373 -6.68 -28.65 -13.06
N GLU A 374 -5.36 -28.82 -12.94
CA GLU A 374 -4.74 -30.15 -12.84
C GLU A 374 -4.79 -30.75 -11.42
N THR A 375 -4.91 -29.93 -10.38
CA THR A 375 -4.87 -30.40 -8.98
C THR A 375 -6.21 -30.34 -8.25
N GLY A 376 -7.17 -29.54 -8.76
CA GLY A 376 -8.41 -29.24 -8.03
C GLY A 376 -8.23 -28.32 -6.81
N LEU A 377 -7.03 -27.77 -6.60
CA LEU A 377 -6.76 -26.78 -5.55
C LEU A 377 -7.56 -25.49 -5.78
N LYS A 378 -8.12 -24.94 -4.70
CA LYS A 378 -8.88 -23.67 -4.74
C LYS A 378 -7.95 -22.45 -4.82
N MET A 379 -7.42 -22.19 -6.01
CA MET A 379 -6.61 -20.99 -6.29
C MET A 379 -7.51 -19.75 -6.40
N ARG A 380 -7.09 -18.63 -5.80
CA ARG A 380 -7.73 -17.32 -5.89
C ARG A 380 -7.30 -16.57 -7.16
N VAL A 381 -7.56 -17.14 -8.34
CA VAL A 381 -7.15 -16.52 -9.60
C VAL A 381 -7.99 -15.25 -9.85
N PRO A 382 -7.41 -14.11 -10.27
CA PRO A 382 -8.09 -12.81 -10.29
C PRO A 382 -9.38 -12.69 -11.11
N GLU A 383 -9.68 -13.60 -12.04
CA GLU A 383 -10.97 -13.61 -12.75
C GLU A 383 -12.14 -13.98 -11.80
N ASP A 384 -11.87 -14.73 -10.74
CA ASP A 384 -12.87 -15.21 -9.77
C ASP A 384 -13.10 -14.24 -8.59
N CYS A 385 -12.29 -13.19 -8.44
CA CYS A 385 -12.43 -12.21 -7.36
C CYS A 385 -13.65 -11.27 -7.50
N LYS A 386 -14.48 -11.46 -8.53
CA LYS A 386 -15.77 -10.74 -8.66
C LYS A 386 -16.96 -11.46 -8.02
N HIS A 387 -16.82 -12.71 -7.55
CA HIS A 387 -17.94 -13.52 -7.08
C HIS A 387 -17.73 -14.21 -5.71
N VAL A 388 -17.14 -13.52 -4.72
CA VAL A 388 -17.10 -14.04 -3.33
C VAL A 388 -18.31 -13.62 -2.50
N PHE A 389 -19.21 -12.80 -3.04
CA PHE A 389 -20.38 -12.32 -2.31
C PHE A 389 -21.66 -12.60 -3.10
N ASP A 390 -21.98 -13.88 -3.24
CA ASP A 390 -23.31 -14.29 -3.70
C ASP A 390 -24.11 -14.99 -2.59
N HIS A 391 -25.39 -14.66 -2.61
CA HIS A 391 -26.52 -14.88 -1.71
C HIS A 391 -26.28 -15.66 -0.38
N GLY A 392 -26.08 -14.90 0.71
CA GLY A 392 -26.02 -15.37 2.10
C GLY A 392 -25.54 -14.29 3.09
N ILE A 393 -25.36 -14.64 4.37
CA ILE A 393 -24.78 -13.74 5.39
C ILE A 393 -23.25 -13.70 5.22
N THR A 394 -22.70 -12.55 4.83
CA THR A 394 -21.25 -12.35 4.71
C THR A 394 -20.62 -12.10 6.09
N ASN A 395 -19.66 -12.92 6.51
CA ASN A 395 -18.94 -12.74 7.78
C ASN A 395 -17.50 -12.27 7.56
N LEU A 396 -17.10 -11.22 8.29
CA LEU A 396 -15.77 -10.59 8.20
C LEU A 396 -15.18 -10.33 9.59
N ASP A 397 -13.87 -10.13 9.68
CA ASP A 397 -13.26 -9.61 10.92
C ASP A 397 -13.47 -8.10 11.02
N VAL A 398 -13.29 -7.39 9.90
CA VAL A 398 -13.38 -5.93 9.84
C VAL A 398 -14.22 -5.48 8.65
N LEU A 399 -15.23 -4.66 8.90
CA LEU A 399 -15.95 -3.95 7.84
C LEU A 399 -15.56 -2.48 7.84
N ILE A 400 -15.01 -2.00 6.74
CA ILE A 400 -14.66 -0.59 6.54
C ILE A 400 -15.79 0.07 5.75
N ILE A 401 -16.27 1.23 6.22
CA ILE A 401 -17.33 1.97 5.53
C ILE A 401 -16.73 3.25 4.94
N GLY A 402 -16.72 3.34 3.61
CA GLY A 402 -16.21 4.45 2.80
C GLY A 402 -14.86 4.17 2.14
N ALA A 403 -14.81 4.29 0.81
CA ALA A 403 -13.61 4.14 -0.03
C ALA A 403 -12.91 5.49 -0.33
N GLY A 404 -12.95 6.41 0.64
CA GLY A 404 -12.14 7.63 0.64
C GLY A 404 -10.73 7.39 1.16
N ILE A 405 -9.96 8.48 1.30
CA ILE A 405 -8.56 8.41 1.75
C ILE A 405 -8.39 7.71 3.12
N SER A 406 -9.34 7.90 4.06
CA SER A 406 -9.32 7.23 5.36
C SER A 406 -9.46 5.72 5.22
N GLY A 407 -10.46 5.25 4.46
CA GLY A 407 -10.74 3.81 4.30
C GLY A 407 -9.62 3.09 3.56
N ILE A 408 -9.08 3.68 2.49
CA ILE A 408 -7.94 3.14 1.76
C ILE A 408 -6.70 3.03 2.66
N ASN A 409 -6.42 4.07 3.47
CA ASN A 409 -5.30 4.01 4.40
C ASN A 409 -5.48 2.93 5.47
N ALA A 410 -6.69 2.79 6.02
CA ALA A 410 -6.98 1.78 7.02
C ALA A 410 -6.82 0.35 6.46
N ALA A 411 -7.34 0.09 5.26
CA ALA A 411 -7.16 -1.19 4.57
C ALA A 411 -5.68 -1.54 4.38
N TYR A 412 -4.86 -0.58 3.95
CA TYR A 412 -3.41 -0.77 3.86
C TYR A 412 -2.79 -1.16 5.21
N ARG A 413 -3.15 -0.47 6.30
CA ARG A 413 -2.63 -0.77 7.63
C ARG A 413 -3.08 -2.15 8.12
N LEU A 414 -4.32 -2.53 7.87
CA LEU A 414 -4.84 -3.85 8.24
C LEU A 414 -4.12 -4.97 7.49
N GLN A 415 -3.99 -4.88 6.17
CA GLN A 415 -3.38 -5.93 5.37
C GLN A 415 -1.87 -6.07 5.57
N THR A 416 -1.18 -5.00 6.00
CA THR A 416 0.30 -5.00 6.15
C THR A 416 0.78 -5.10 7.59
N GLU A 417 0.02 -4.58 8.54
CA GLU A 417 0.41 -4.49 9.95
C GLU A 417 -0.58 -5.20 10.89
N GLY A 418 -1.77 -5.59 10.43
CA GLY A 418 -2.79 -6.28 11.24
C GLY A 418 -2.49 -7.77 11.48
N PRO A 419 -3.35 -8.47 12.27
CA PRO A 419 -3.24 -9.90 12.50
C PRO A 419 -3.28 -10.75 11.22
N ALA A 420 -2.63 -11.90 11.30
CA ALA A 420 -2.55 -12.91 10.25
C ALA A 420 -3.94 -13.35 9.77
N GLY A 421 -4.17 -13.39 8.45
CA GLY A 421 -5.40 -13.96 7.90
C GLY A 421 -6.68 -13.14 8.14
N LEU A 422 -6.57 -11.94 8.71
CA LEU A 422 -7.70 -11.04 8.95
C LEU A 422 -8.46 -10.75 7.66
N THR A 423 -9.77 -10.98 7.69
CA THR A 423 -10.68 -10.73 6.57
C THR A 423 -11.30 -9.33 6.67
N TYR A 424 -11.27 -8.58 5.56
CA TYR A 424 -11.91 -7.28 5.50
C TYR A 424 -12.55 -6.99 4.14
N ALA A 425 -13.54 -6.09 4.16
CA ALA A 425 -14.13 -5.49 2.97
C ALA A 425 -14.34 -3.98 3.21
N ILE A 426 -14.42 -3.22 2.12
CA ILE A 426 -14.77 -1.79 2.11
C ILE A 426 -16.11 -1.64 1.40
N LEU A 427 -17.11 -1.09 2.07
CA LEU A 427 -18.39 -0.74 1.44
C LEU A 427 -18.39 0.74 1.05
N GLU A 428 -18.62 1.02 -0.23
CA GLU A 428 -18.75 2.37 -0.77
C GLU A 428 -20.14 2.53 -1.40
N GLY A 429 -20.90 3.52 -0.92
CA GLY A 429 -22.25 3.77 -1.43
C GLY A 429 -22.26 4.35 -2.84
N ARG A 430 -21.15 4.98 -3.26
CA ARG A 430 -20.97 5.51 -4.62
C ARG A 430 -20.41 4.44 -5.56
N ASP A 431 -20.42 4.74 -6.86
CA ASP A 431 -19.90 3.87 -7.90
C ASP A 431 -18.40 4.09 -8.20
N SER A 432 -17.74 4.92 -7.39
CA SER A 432 -16.33 5.27 -7.52
C SER A 432 -15.69 5.45 -6.15
N LEU A 433 -14.40 5.14 -6.07
CA LEU A 433 -13.57 5.52 -4.93
C LEU A 433 -13.27 7.02 -4.95
N GLY A 434 -12.83 7.54 -3.81
CA GLY A 434 -12.24 8.87 -3.67
C GLY A 434 -12.92 9.79 -2.66
N GLY A 435 -14.12 9.44 -2.19
CA GLY A 435 -14.87 10.23 -1.21
C GLY A 435 -15.04 11.68 -1.66
N THR A 436 -14.54 12.63 -0.87
CA THR A 436 -14.54 14.08 -1.17
C THR A 436 -14.10 14.43 -2.60
N TRP A 437 -13.05 13.77 -3.10
CA TRP A 437 -12.46 14.04 -4.42
C TRP A 437 -13.25 13.44 -5.57
N ASP A 438 -14.21 12.58 -5.25
CA ASP A 438 -15.23 12.11 -6.19
C ASP A 438 -16.55 12.89 -6.07
N LEU A 439 -16.87 13.36 -4.87
CA LEU A 439 -18.10 14.11 -4.58
C LEU A 439 -18.08 15.51 -5.17
N PHE A 440 -17.02 16.29 -4.91
CA PHE A 440 -16.96 17.69 -5.31
C PHE A 440 -16.44 17.84 -6.75
N ARG A 441 -17.19 18.62 -7.54
CA ARG A 441 -16.94 18.83 -8.99
C ARG A 441 -16.93 20.30 -9.42
N TYR A 442 -16.87 21.23 -8.46
CA TYR A 442 -16.80 22.65 -8.80
C TYR A 442 -15.44 23.03 -9.41
N PRO A 443 -15.37 24.09 -10.23
CA PRO A 443 -14.14 24.51 -10.91
C PRO A 443 -12.99 24.77 -9.93
N GLY A 444 -11.82 24.22 -10.25
CA GLY A 444 -10.60 24.42 -9.47
C GLY A 444 -10.48 23.60 -8.19
N ILE A 445 -11.42 22.68 -7.89
CA ILE A 445 -11.37 21.81 -6.71
C ILE A 445 -9.96 21.24 -6.50
N ARG A 446 -9.41 21.44 -5.30
CA ARG A 446 -8.03 21.10 -4.94
C ARG A 446 -7.90 20.89 -3.43
N SER A 447 -6.83 20.22 -3.02
CA SER A 447 -6.43 20.19 -1.62
C SER A 447 -6.02 21.57 -1.14
N ASP A 448 -6.44 21.93 0.07
CA ASP A 448 -5.94 23.08 0.82
C ASP A 448 -4.72 22.76 1.69
N SER A 449 -4.32 21.48 1.70
CA SER A 449 -3.16 20.94 2.41
C SER A 449 -2.08 20.52 1.41
N ASP A 450 -0.83 20.47 1.86
CA ASP A 450 0.28 20.05 1.01
C ASP A 450 0.19 18.55 0.66
N VAL A 451 0.55 18.18 -0.57
CA VAL A 451 0.52 16.78 -1.04
C VAL A 451 1.50 15.88 -0.28
N TYR A 452 2.54 16.43 0.34
CA TYR A 452 3.58 15.65 1.02
C TYR A 452 3.10 15.09 2.35
N THR A 453 2.19 15.79 3.04
CA THR A 453 1.53 15.33 4.27
C THR A 453 0.14 14.74 4.00
N PHE A 454 -0.53 15.18 2.92
CA PHE A 454 -1.83 14.65 2.49
C PHE A 454 -1.72 13.26 1.85
N SER A 455 -0.66 12.97 1.11
CA SER A 455 -0.42 11.63 0.57
C SER A 455 -0.17 10.59 1.67
N PHE A 456 -0.44 9.33 1.34
CA PHE A 456 -0.16 8.19 2.20
C PHE A 456 1.32 8.10 2.55
N ALA A 457 1.63 7.93 3.84
CA ALA A 457 3.01 7.78 4.29
C ALA A 457 3.72 6.56 3.65
N TRP A 458 2.95 5.55 3.24
CA TRP A 458 3.41 4.33 2.58
C TRP A 458 3.45 4.40 1.05
N ASN A 459 2.85 5.44 0.44
CA ASN A 459 2.96 5.69 -1.00
C ASN A 459 3.10 7.20 -1.28
N PRO A 460 4.32 7.76 -1.20
CA PRO A 460 4.55 9.19 -1.35
C PRO A 460 4.05 9.75 -2.69
N TRP A 461 3.61 11.01 -2.68
CA TRP A 461 3.24 11.75 -3.90
C TRP A 461 4.43 11.90 -4.85
N LYS A 462 4.24 11.58 -6.14
CA LYS A 462 5.32 11.56 -7.15
C LYS A 462 5.27 12.72 -8.15
N HIS A 463 4.16 13.45 -8.24
CA HIS A 463 4.06 14.57 -9.17
C HIS A 463 4.72 15.83 -8.59
N LYS A 464 5.11 16.75 -9.49
CA LYS A 464 5.57 18.08 -9.10
C LYS A 464 4.39 18.88 -8.56
N GLY A 465 4.64 19.78 -7.62
CA GLY A 465 3.59 20.63 -7.05
C GLY A 465 3.37 20.40 -5.56
N THR A 466 3.10 21.47 -4.83
CA THR A 466 2.76 21.46 -3.40
C THR A 466 1.30 21.09 -3.16
N MET A 467 0.41 21.45 -4.07
CA MET A 467 -1.03 21.22 -3.96
C MET A 467 -1.51 20.48 -5.21
N ALA A 468 -2.46 19.57 -5.05
CA ALA A 468 -3.02 18.77 -6.13
C ALA A 468 -4.49 19.09 -6.35
N SER A 469 -4.89 19.05 -7.62
CA SER A 469 -6.30 19.11 -8.02
C SER A 469 -7.07 17.89 -7.53
N GLY A 470 -8.40 18.00 -7.52
CA GLY A 470 -9.27 16.89 -7.13
C GLY A 470 -9.10 15.65 -8.01
N ASP A 471 -8.89 15.84 -9.32
CA ASP A 471 -8.70 14.72 -10.25
C ASP A 471 -7.36 14.02 -10.04
N GLU A 472 -6.27 14.76 -9.84
CA GLU A 472 -4.96 14.18 -9.51
C GLU A 472 -5.01 13.41 -8.19
N LEU A 473 -5.72 13.92 -7.18
CA LEU A 473 -5.89 13.23 -5.89
C LEU A 473 -6.72 11.96 -6.03
N LYS A 474 -7.80 12.00 -6.83
CA LYS A 474 -8.62 10.82 -7.13
C LYS A 474 -7.78 9.76 -7.85
N GLU A 475 -7.05 10.14 -8.89
CA GLU A 475 -6.17 9.25 -9.64
C GLU A 475 -5.10 8.63 -8.75
N TYR A 476 -4.45 9.45 -7.91
CA TYR A 476 -3.46 8.99 -6.94
C TYR A 476 -4.03 7.95 -5.97
N MET A 477 -5.23 8.17 -5.41
CA MET A 477 -5.86 7.19 -4.53
C MET A 477 -6.22 5.89 -5.27
N THR A 478 -6.73 5.99 -6.50
CA THR A 478 -7.02 4.82 -7.34
C THR A 478 -5.77 3.98 -7.56
N LYS A 479 -4.69 4.61 -8.04
CA LYS A 479 -3.40 3.93 -8.28
C LYS A 479 -2.82 3.36 -6.99
N SER A 480 -2.97 4.06 -5.87
CA SER A 480 -2.52 3.59 -4.56
C SER A 480 -3.27 2.32 -4.14
N ALA A 481 -4.60 2.32 -4.23
CA ALA A 481 -5.42 1.15 -3.91
C ALA A 481 -5.07 -0.05 -4.81
N GLN A 482 -5.00 0.17 -6.13
CA GLN A 482 -4.63 -0.85 -7.11
C GLN A 482 -3.24 -1.46 -6.87
N SER A 483 -2.25 -0.62 -6.55
CA SER A 483 -0.88 -1.08 -6.28
C SER A 483 -0.80 -2.00 -5.06
N GLN A 484 -1.77 -1.91 -4.16
CA GLN A 484 -1.84 -2.67 -2.92
C GLN A 484 -2.93 -3.75 -2.93
N GLY A 485 -3.67 -3.92 -4.05
CA GLY A 485 -4.78 -4.85 -4.18
C GLY A 485 -6.03 -4.49 -3.38
N ILE A 486 -6.06 -3.30 -2.77
CA ILE A 486 -7.17 -2.84 -1.91
C ILE A 486 -8.44 -2.65 -2.74
N ASP A 487 -8.30 -2.28 -4.01
CA ASP A 487 -9.40 -2.11 -4.96
C ASP A 487 -10.27 -3.37 -5.11
N GLN A 488 -9.68 -4.55 -4.94
CA GLN A 488 -10.38 -5.83 -5.01
C GLN A 488 -11.26 -6.10 -3.78
N HIS A 489 -11.05 -5.36 -2.69
CA HIS A 489 -11.84 -5.45 -1.46
C HIS A 489 -12.94 -4.38 -1.39
N ILE A 490 -13.10 -3.53 -2.42
CA ILE A 490 -14.10 -2.47 -2.44
C ILE A 490 -15.37 -2.96 -3.14
N LEU A 491 -16.48 -2.89 -2.41
CA LEU A 491 -17.82 -3.11 -2.92
C LEU A 491 -18.48 -1.75 -3.18
N TYR A 492 -18.50 -1.34 -4.44
CA TYR A 492 -19.14 -0.11 -4.89
C TYR A 492 -20.65 -0.24 -4.93
N ARG A 493 -21.37 0.88 -4.84
CA ARG A 493 -22.83 0.95 -4.79
C ARG A 493 -23.43 0.11 -3.64
N HIS A 494 -22.68 -0.13 -2.57
CA HIS A 494 -23.15 -0.82 -1.37
C HIS A 494 -23.36 0.20 -0.26
N GLN A 495 -24.62 0.61 -0.09
CA GLN A 495 -25.01 1.58 0.93
C GLN A 495 -25.42 0.86 2.22
N VAL A 496 -24.68 1.08 3.30
CA VAL A 496 -25.07 0.64 4.64
C VAL A 496 -26.22 1.52 5.14
N LEU A 497 -27.32 0.89 5.57
CA LEU A 497 -28.53 1.57 6.06
C LEU A 497 -28.54 1.61 7.60
N SER A 498 -28.25 0.49 8.23
CA SER A 498 -28.21 0.32 9.69
C SER A 498 -27.10 -0.62 10.10
N ALA A 499 -26.66 -0.48 11.35
CA ALA A 499 -25.67 -1.33 12.01
C ALA A 499 -26.13 -1.60 13.45
N ASN A 500 -26.26 -2.86 13.83
CA ASN A 500 -26.65 -3.27 15.17
C ASN A 500 -25.56 -4.17 15.77
N TRP A 501 -25.00 -3.78 16.92
CA TRP A 501 -24.17 -4.68 17.68
C TRP A 501 -25.04 -5.77 18.29
N ARG A 502 -24.60 -7.00 18.16
CA ARG A 502 -25.25 -8.20 18.67
C ARG A 502 -24.35 -8.84 19.72
N SER A 503 -24.69 -8.63 20.98
CA SER A 503 -23.89 -9.11 22.12
C SER A 503 -23.88 -10.64 22.21
N ASP A 504 -24.94 -11.30 21.78
CA ASP A 504 -25.07 -12.77 21.75
C ASP A 504 -24.04 -13.46 20.84
N ILE A 505 -23.58 -12.76 19.79
CA ILE A 505 -22.57 -13.27 18.84
C ILE A 505 -21.29 -12.42 18.79
N ALA A 506 -21.18 -11.42 19.65
CA ALA A 506 -20.07 -10.45 19.72
C ALA A 506 -19.68 -9.85 18.34
N LYS A 507 -20.68 -9.45 17.54
CA LYS A 507 -20.48 -8.90 16.20
C LYS A 507 -21.44 -7.77 15.88
N TRP A 508 -21.02 -6.88 14.99
CA TRP A 508 -21.91 -5.96 14.29
C TRP A 508 -22.62 -6.68 13.16
N GLU A 509 -23.92 -6.42 13.00
CA GLU A 509 -24.75 -6.84 11.87
C GLU A 509 -25.20 -5.60 11.09
N PHE A 510 -25.05 -5.63 9.76
CA PHE A 510 -25.32 -4.51 8.87
C PHE A 510 -26.38 -4.86 7.85
N GLN A 511 -27.32 -3.95 7.63
CA GLN A 511 -28.22 -4.00 6.49
C GLN A 511 -27.65 -3.14 5.35
N VAL A 512 -27.39 -3.77 4.21
CA VAL A 512 -26.70 -3.15 3.08
C VAL A 512 -27.58 -3.20 1.84
N SER A 513 -27.93 -2.02 1.32
CA SER A 513 -28.62 -1.88 0.03
C SER A 513 -27.62 -1.85 -1.11
N HIS A 514 -27.91 -2.57 -2.19
CA HIS A 514 -27.12 -2.56 -3.42
C HIS A 514 -28.02 -2.73 -4.65
N PRO A 515 -27.58 -2.27 -5.84
CA PRO A 515 -28.32 -2.45 -7.08
C PRO A 515 -28.65 -3.92 -7.34
N GLY A 516 -29.85 -4.17 -7.87
CA GLY A 516 -30.29 -5.50 -8.29
C GLY A 516 -30.92 -6.38 -7.18
N SER A 517 -31.00 -5.92 -5.93
CA SER A 517 -31.69 -6.65 -4.85
C SER A 517 -32.94 -5.92 -4.36
N SER A 518 -34.03 -6.65 -4.17
CA SER A 518 -35.28 -6.15 -3.58
C SER A 518 -35.22 -5.99 -2.06
N SER A 519 -34.26 -6.66 -1.40
CA SER A 519 -34.07 -6.63 0.05
C SER A 519 -32.61 -6.33 0.43
N PRO A 520 -32.34 -5.64 1.55
CA PRO A 520 -30.97 -5.42 2.01
C PRO A 520 -30.23 -6.74 2.28
N SER A 521 -28.99 -6.84 1.83
CA SER A 521 -28.08 -7.94 2.17
C SER A 521 -27.52 -7.77 3.59
N ILE A 522 -27.27 -8.89 4.26
CA ILE A 522 -26.73 -8.88 5.64
C ILE A 522 -25.23 -9.14 5.63
N PHE A 523 -24.49 -8.20 6.21
CA PHE A 523 -23.07 -8.36 6.53
C PHE A 523 -22.92 -8.47 8.05
N ARG A 524 -21.96 -9.25 8.51
CA ARG A 524 -21.57 -9.32 9.92
C ARG A 524 -20.06 -9.12 10.05
N SER A 525 -19.63 -8.33 11.02
CA SER A 525 -18.21 -8.18 11.32
C SER A 525 -17.92 -8.07 12.81
N ARG A 526 -16.72 -8.49 13.23
CA ARG A 526 -16.27 -8.26 14.62
C ARG A 526 -16.04 -6.77 14.87
N PHE A 527 -15.46 -6.05 13.91
CA PHE A 527 -15.18 -4.61 13.97
C PHE A 527 -15.85 -3.83 12.84
N VAL A 528 -16.17 -2.58 13.13
CA VAL A 528 -16.53 -1.57 12.12
C VAL A 528 -15.58 -0.39 12.16
N LEU A 529 -15.06 -0.01 10.98
CA LEU A 529 -14.20 1.15 10.78
C LEU A 529 -14.92 2.19 9.93
N LEU A 530 -15.15 3.37 10.50
CA LEU A 530 -15.84 4.47 9.85
C LEU A 530 -14.84 5.37 9.13
N GLY A 531 -14.67 5.13 7.83
CA GLY A 531 -13.99 6.00 6.87
C GLY A 531 -14.94 6.94 6.12
N THR A 532 -16.14 7.19 6.67
CA THR A 532 -17.27 7.88 6.03
C THR A 532 -17.05 9.38 5.79
N GLY A 533 -16.00 9.95 6.37
CA GLY A 533 -15.87 11.41 6.48
C GLY A 533 -16.98 12.00 7.37
N TYR A 534 -17.26 13.28 7.19
CA TYR A 534 -18.18 14.04 8.05
C TYR A 534 -19.14 14.95 7.27
N TYR A 535 -19.25 14.77 5.95
CA TYR A 535 -20.16 15.57 5.11
C TYR A 535 -21.43 14.78 4.77
N ASP A 536 -22.58 15.46 4.76
CA ASP A 536 -23.80 14.92 4.15
C ASP A 536 -23.66 14.98 2.63
N TYR A 537 -23.68 13.82 1.96
CA TYR A 537 -23.51 13.75 0.51
C TYR A 537 -24.78 14.10 -0.28
N LYS A 538 -25.95 14.09 0.37
CA LYS A 538 -27.27 14.23 -0.26
C LYS A 538 -27.86 15.62 -0.08
N THR A 539 -27.62 16.24 1.07
CA THR A 539 -28.24 17.53 1.42
C THR A 539 -27.17 18.59 1.68
N PRO A 540 -27.25 19.79 1.05
CA PRO A 540 -26.34 20.88 1.35
C PRO A 540 -26.62 21.48 2.73
N LEU A 541 -25.76 22.39 3.18
CA LEU A 541 -26.07 23.22 4.34
C LEU A 541 -27.16 24.22 3.95
N GLU A 542 -28.31 24.14 4.60
CA GLU A 542 -29.38 25.09 4.38
C GLU A 542 -28.91 26.49 4.80
N THR A 543 -28.98 27.44 3.87
CA THR A 543 -28.65 28.84 4.12
C THR A 543 -29.84 29.69 3.72
N SER A 544 -30.55 30.22 4.71
CA SER A 544 -31.66 31.15 4.45
C SER A 544 -31.08 32.49 3.99
N ILE A 545 -31.28 32.81 2.72
CA ILE A 545 -30.94 34.10 2.11
C ILE A 545 -32.26 34.73 1.65
N PRO A 546 -32.68 35.89 2.21
CA PRO A 546 -33.96 36.50 1.88
C PRO A 546 -34.11 36.74 0.38
N GLY A 547 -35.20 36.24 -0.22
CA GLY A 547 -35.50 36.40 -1.64
C GLY A 547 -34.66 35.54 -2.60
N LEU A 548 -33.81 34.62 -2.12
CA LEU A 548 -33.01 33.78 -3.02
C LEU A 548 -33.87 32.95 -3.99
N SER A 549 -35.04 32.49 -3.56
CA SER A 549 -35.97 31.73 -4.40
C SER A 549 -36.64 32.54 -5.51
N THR A 550 -36.60 33.88 -5.46
CA THR A 550 -37.17 34.75 -6.51
C THR A 550 -36.18 35.09 -7.61
N PHE A 551 -34.88 34.79 -7.41
CA PHE A 551 -33.84 35.05 -8.40
C PHE A 551 -34.06 34.20 -9.67
N THR A 552 -34.12 34.87 -10.82
CA THR A 552 -34.43 34.24 -12.11
C THR A 552 -33.20 33.65 -12.81
N GLY A 553 -32.00 34.07 -12.39
CA GLY A 553 -30.73 33.52 -12.89
C GLY A 553 -30.38 32.16 -12.27
N LYS A 554 -29.20 31.64 -12.59
CA LYS A 554 -28.80 30.31 -12.11
C LYS A 554 -28.30 30.35 -10.66
N ILE A 555 -28.89 29.54 -9.78
CA ILE A 555 -28.37 29.30 -8.42
C ILE A 555 -27.61 27.98 -8.41
N ILE A 556 -26.38 27.99 -7.88
CA ILE A 556 -25.49 26.84 -7.85
C ILE A 556 -24.93 26.65 -6.45
N HIS A 557 -25.13 25.48 -5.87
CA HIS A 557 -24.41 25.07 -4.67
C HIS A 557 -23.15 24.29 -5.07
N PRO A 558 -21.93 24.66 -4.59
CA PRO A 558 -20.68 24.02 -5.02
C PRO A 558 -20.64 22.50 -4.88
N GLN A 559 -21.32 21.95 -3.87
CA GLN A 559 -21.44 20.50 -3.67
C GLN A 559 -22.12 19.77 -4.84
N PHE A 560 -23.07 20.43 -5.50
CA PHE A 560 -23.90 19.87 -6.57
C PHE A 560 -23.66 20.66 -7.86
N TRP A 561 -22.39 20.92 -8.16
CA TRP A 561 -22.01 21.68 -9.36
C TRP A 561 -22.53 20.96 -10.62
N PRO A 562 -23.30 21.64 -11.49
CA PRO A 562 -23.80 21.03 -12.72
C PRO A 562 -22.64 20.75 -13.68
N LYS A 563 -22.59 19.54 -14.26
CA LYS A 563 -21.49 19.09 -15.13
C LYS A 563 -21.26 20.03 -16.32
N ASP A 564 -22.34 20.52 -16.93
CA ASP A 564 -22.30 21.25 -18.20
C ASP A 564 -22.64 22.74 -18.04
N TYR A 565 -22.41 23.32 -16.85
CA TYR A 565 -22.69 24.74 -16.64
C TYR A 565 -21.60 25.63 -17.23
N ASP A 566 -21.92 26.30 -18.33
CA ASP A 566 -21.07 27.33 -18.93
C ASP A 566 -21.27 28.69 -18.24
N TYR A 567 -20.18 29.24 -17.71
CA TYR A 567 -20.11 30.57 -17.09
C TYR A 567 -19.32 31.59 -17.93
N THR A 568 -18.96 31.23 -19.17
CA THR A 568 -18.24 32.11 -20.09
C THR A 568 -19.02 33.39 -20.34
N ASN A 569 -18.35 34.53 -20.26
CA ASN A 569 -18.92 35.86 -20.47
C ASN A 569 -20.11 36.24 -19.54
N LYS A 570 -20.31 35.54 -18.42
CA LYS A 570 -21.36 35.86 -17.42
C LYS A 570 -20.83 36.69 -16.25
N HIS A 571 -21.74 37.40 -15.57
CA HIS A 571 -21.53 37.99 -14.25
C HIS A 571 -21.91 36.97 -13.19
N VAL A 572 -20.97 36.57 -12.34
CA VAL A 572 -21.19 35.55 -11.31
C VAL A 572 -20.89 36.12 -9.93
N VAL A 573 -21.82 35.97 -8.99
CA VAL A 573 -21.56 36.30 -7.58
C VAL A 573 -21.36 35.03 -6.77
N VAL A 574 -20.22 34.90 -6.11
CA VAL A 574 -19.90 33.79 -5.20
C VAL A 574 -20.12 34.26 -3.77
N ILE A 575 -21.17 33.76 -3.12
CA ILE A 575 -21.53 34.11 -1.74
C ILE A 575 -20.76 33.21 -0.78
N GLY A 576 -19.79 33.78 -0.07
CA GLY A 576 -18.94 33.10 0.91
C GLY A 576 -17.47 33.54 0.82
N SER A 577 -16.72 33.29 1.89
CA SER A 577 -15.29 33.66 2.01
C SER A 577 -14.37 32.48 2.39
N GLY A 578 -14.93 31.27 2.50
CA GLY A 578 -14.16 30.06 2.84
C GLY A 578 -13.33 29.50 1.68
N ALA A 579 -12.64 28.39 1.94
CA ALA A 579 -11.77 27.73 0.97
C ALA A 579 -12.44 27.44 -0.38
N THR A 580 -13.73 27.08 -0.38
CA THR A 580 -14.51 26.86 -1.60
C THR A 580 -14.58 28.13 -2.46
N ALA A 581 -14.88 29.29 -1.88
CA ALA A 581 -14.95 30.55 -2.61
C ALA A 581 -13.57 30.98 -3.14
N VAL A 582 -12.54 30.88 -2.29
CA VAL A 582 -11.14 31.19 -2.65
C VAL A 582 -10.60 30.27 -3.76
N THR A 583 -11.21 29.11 -3.96
CA THR A 583 -10.87 28.17 -5.04
C THR A 583 -11.65 28.46 -6.32
N ILE A 584 -12.97 28.71 -6.22
CA ILE A 584 -13.84 28.94 -7.38
C ILE A 584 -13.48 30.26 -8.09
N VAL A 585 -13.28 31.34 -7.34
CA VAL A 585 -13.03 32.68 -7.91
C VAL A 585 -11.86 32.69 -8.91
N PRO A 586 -10.64 32.23 -8.56
CA PRO A 586 -9.54 32.22 -9.52
C PRO A 586 -9.74 31.21 -10.66
N ALA A 587 -10.44 30.09 -10.43
CA ALA A 587 -10.73 29.11 -11.48
C ALA A 587 -11.72 29.63 -12.53
N MET A 588 -12.65 30.52 -12.14
CA MET A 588 -13.60 31.13 -13.06
C MET A 588 -13.03 32.35 -13.80
N ALA A 589 -12.10 33.07 -13.19
CA ALA A 589 -11.57 34.33 -13.69
C ALA A 589 -11.12 34.31 -15.17
N PRO A 590 -10.49 33.25 -15.72
CA PRO A 590 -10.04 33.25 -17.11
C PRO A 590 -11.15 33.45 -18.15
N THR A 591 -12.34 32.86 -17.94
CA THR A 591 -13.43 32.81 -18.96
C THR A 591 -14.69 33.58 -18.58
N VAL A 592 -14.91 33.87 -17.30
CA VAL A 592 -16.04 34.68 -16.83
C VAL A 592 -15.93 36.14 -17.32
N LYS A 593 -17.07 36.85 -17.45
CA LYS A 593 -17.04 38.30 -17.72
C LYS A 593 -16.65 39.08 -16.47
N ARG A 594 -17.27 38.75 -15.34
CA ARG A 594 -16.86 39.23 -14.01
C ARG A 594 -17.30 38.25 -12.93
N VAL A 595 -16.42 37.95 -11.98
CA VAL A 595 -16.74 37.16 -10.78
C VAL A 595 -16.55 38.01 -9.52
N THR A 596 -17.59 38.14 -8.71
CA THR A 596 -17.54 38.92 -7.46
C THR A 596 -17.70 37.97 -6.27
N MET A 597 -16.71 37.94 -5.38
CA MET A 597 -16.82 37.25 -4.10
C MET A 597 -17.56 38.15 -3.11
N LEU A 598 -18.80 37.79 -2.78
CA LEU A 598 -19.60 38.48 -1.78
C LEU A 598 -19.43 37.80 -0.42
N GLN A 599 -18.89 38.53 0.55
CA GLN A 599 -18.58 38.00 1.87
C GLN A 599 -19.17 38.86 2.99
N ARG A 600 -19.65 38.20 4.05
CA ARG A 600 -20.09 38.88 5.28
C ARG A 600 -18.92 39.17 6.22
N SER A 601 -17.96 38.25 6.27
CA SER A 601 -16.78 38.34 7.14
C SER A 601 -15.56 37.84 6.36
N PRO A 602 -14.51 38.65 6.24
CA PRO A 602 -13.29 38.25 5.55
C PRO A 602 -12.61 37.05 6.20
N SER A 603 -11.90 36.28 5.37
CA SER A 603 -11.01 35.19 5.81
C SER A 603 -9.54 35.51 5.53
N TYR A 604 -8.64 34.89 6.29
CA TYR A 604 -7.21 34.94 5.98
C TYR A 604 -6.92 34.10 4.75
N ILE A 605 -6.34 34.74 3.72
CA ILE A 605 -5.90 34.09 2.47
C ILE A 605 -4.38 34.18 2.40
N PHE A 606 -3.71 33.06 2.11
CA PHE A 606 -2.25 32.99 2.09
C PHE A 606 -1.73 32.26 0.85
N PRO A 607 -0.78 32.86 0.11
CA PRO A 607 -0.17 32.21 -1.05
C PRO A 607 0.79 31.08 -0.61
N LEU A 608 0.58 29.90 -1.16
CA LEU A 608 1.50 28.77 -1.04
C LEU A 608 2.23 28.55 -2.39
N PRO A 609 3.57 28.50 -2.38
CA PRO A 609 4.33 28.25 -3.60
C PRO A 609 4.10 26.83 -4.12
N SER A 610 3.80 26.70 -5.41
CA SER A 610 3.60 25.41 -6.08
C SER A 610 4.88 24.58 -6.12
N ASN A 611 6.05 25.19 -6.26
CA ASN A 611 7.33 24.48 -6.25
C ASN A 611 8.38 25.20 -5.40
N PRO A 612 8.41 24.96 -4.07
CA PRO A 612 9.39 25.58 -3.19
C PRO A 612 10.82 25.16 -3.55
N TRP A 613 11.75 26.11 -3.59
CA TRP A 613 13.15 25.86 -3.94
C TRP A 613 13.81 24.82 -3.03
N ILE A 614 13.48 24.78 -1.73
CA ILE A 614 14.01 23.79 -0.77
C ILE A 614 13.56 22.38 -1.17
N THR A 615 12.29 22.22 -1.56
CA THR A 615 11.79 20.93 -2.03
C THR A 615 12.51 20.53 -3.32
N ALA A 616 12.63 21.43 -4.30
CA ALA A 616 13.37 21.16 -5.53
C ALA A 616 14.83 20.74 -5.25
N LEU A 617 15.51 21.42 -4.32
CA LEU A 617 16.86 21.09 -3.92
C LEU A 617 16.94 19.69 -3.31
N LEU A 618 16.09 19.36 -2.33
CA LEU A 618 16.07 18.04 -1.68
C LEU A 618 15.95 16.89 -2.70
N PHE A 619 15.08 17.05 -3.70
CA PHE A 619 14.89 16.04 -4.75
C PHE A 619 16.03 16.01 -5.79
N ALA A 620 16.80 17.08 -5.92
CA ALA A 620 17.96 17.12 -6.80
C ALA A 620 19.20 16.46 -6.17
N ILE A 621 19.39 16.61 -4.86
CA ILE A 621 20.63 16.18 -4.17
C ILE A 621 20.52 14.84 -3.43
N LEU A 622 19.32 14.39 -3.06
CA LEU A 622 19.13 13.17 -2.26
C LEU A 622 18.47 12.06 -3.06
N PRO A 623 18.74 10.78 -2.74
CA PRO A 623 17.96 9.66 -3.25
C PRO A 623 16.48 9.84 -2.94
N ALA A 624 15.61 9.46 -3.88
CA ALA A 624 14.17 9.73 -3.82
C ALA A 624 13.51 9.39 -2.47
N LYS A 625 13.85 8.23 -1.87
CA LYS A 625 13.30 7.82 -0.56
C LYS A 625 13.63 8.83 0.55
N TRP A 626 14.88 9.31 0.60
CA TRP A 626 15.33 10.30 1.58
C TRP A 626 14.73 11.67 1.29
N ALA A 627 14.67 12.09 0.03
CA ALA A 627 14.03 13.34 -0.38
C ALA A 627 12.57 13.39 0.07
N HIS A 628 11.78 12.34 -0.22
CA HIS A 628 10.39 12.25 0.23
C HIS A 628 10.25 12.29 1.75
N TYR A 629 11.08 11.52 2.47
CA TYR A 629 11.02 11.45 3.94
C TYR A 629 11.31 12.80 4.59
N LEU A 630 12.44 13.43 4.23
CA LEU A 630 12.86 14.71 4.80
C LEU A 630 11.92 15.85 4.40
N ASN A 631 11.45 15.87 3.14
CA ASN A 631 10.49 16.87 2.69
C ASN A 631 9.17 16.73 3.47
N ARG A 632 8.63 15.51 3.63
CA ARG A 632 7.44 15.29 4.47
C ARG A 632 7.65 15.75 5.91
N LEU A 633 8.80 15.47 6.51
CA LEU A 633 9.13 15.90 7.87
C LEU A 633 9.19 17.43 7.99
N MET A 634 9.79 18.11 7.01
CA MET A 634 9.82 19.57 6.94
C MET A 634 8.41 20.14 6.86
N TRP A 635 7.52 19.58 6.03
CA TRP A 635 6.13 20.04 5.90
C TRP A 635 5.31 19.80 7.17
N LEU A 636 5.52 18.68 7.86
CA LEU A 636 4.92 18.42 9.17
C LEU A 636 5.32 19.49 10.20
N TRP A 637 6.62 19.77 10.31
CA TRP A 637 7.13 20.79 11.24
C TRP A 637 6.65 22.18 10.87
N ARG A 638 6.65 22.53 9.58
CA ARG A 638 6.11 23.81 9.11
C ARG A 638 4.65 23.99 9.52
N SER A 639 3.78 23.01 9.24
CA SER A 639 2.36 23.06 9.62
C SER A 639 2.18 23.23 11.13
N TYR A 640 2.96 22.48 11.92
CA TYR A 640 2.93 22.55 13.37
C TYR A 640 3.37 23.92 13.90
N LEU A 641 4.54 24.42 13.46
CA LEU A 641 5.10 25.69 13.89
C LEU A 641 4.23 26.87 13.46
N THR A 642 3.69 26.88 12.24
CA THR A 642 2.78 27.93 11.78
C THR A 642 1.53 28.00 12.66
N THR A 643 0.92 26.84 12.96
CA THR A 643 -0.26 26.78 13.84
C THR A 643 0.08 27.24 15.26
N LEU A 644 1.23 26.80 15.79
CA LEU A 644 1.70 27.19 17.13
C LEU A 644 1.93 28.69 17.23
N VAL A 645 2.61 29.30 16.25
CA VAL A 645 2.85 30.76 16.21
C VAL A 645 1.53 31.52 16.10
N CYS A 646 0.60 31.09 15.26
CA CYS A 646 -0.71 31.74 15.13
C CYS A 646 -1.51 31.72 16.44
N ARG A 647 -1.48 30.60 17.17
CA ARG A 647 -2.19 30.45 18.45
C ARG A 647 -1.49 31.17 19.62
N LYS A 648 -0.16 31.15 19.68
CA LYS A 648 0.61 31.72 20.80
C LYS A 648 0.94 33.21 20.61
N PHE A 649 1.10 33.66 19.36
CA PHE A 649 1.48 35.03 19.02
C PHE A 649 0.55 35.62 17.94
N PRO A 650 -0.78 35.70 18.19
CA PRO A 650 -1.76 36.08 17.19
C PRO A 650 -1.55 37.50 16.62
N ALA A 651 -1.04 38.44 17.42
CA ALA A 651 -0.74 39.79 16.95
C ALA A 651 0.36 39.81 15.88
N LEU A 652 1.45 39.08 16.09
CA LEU A 652 2.53 38.93 15.11
C LEU A 652 2.01 38.25 13.84
N ALA A 653 1.24 37.17 13.99
CA ALA A 653 0.65 36.48 12.85
C ALA A 653 -0.24 37.41 12.01
N LYS A 654 -1.10 38.23 12.64
CA LYS A 654 -1.93 39.23 11.96
C LYS A 654 -1.12 40.22 11.13
N LEU A 655 0.02 40.69 11.65
CA LEU A 655 0.92 41.59 10.91
C LEU A 655 1.47 40.92 9.65
N VAL A 656 1.90 39.67 9.74
CA VAL A 656 2.40 38.88 8.60
C VAL A 656 1.30 38.68 7.55
N PHE A 657 0.11 38.22 7.95
CA PHE A 657 -1.02 38.03 7.02
C PHE A 657 -1.44 39.34 6.36
N ARG A 658 -1.48 40.45 7.12
CA ARG A 658 -1.77 41.78 6.56
C ARG A 658 -0.73 42.18 5.54
N HIS A 659 0.56 42.06 5.87
CA HIS A 659 1.64 42.44 4.97
C HIS A 659 1.54 41.68 3.65
N VAL A 660 1.39 40.35 3.71
CA VAL A 660 1.25 39.49 2.52
C VAL A 660 0.01 39.82 1.70
N ALA A 661 -1.12 40.09 2.34
CA ALA A 661 -2.34 40.49 1.64
C ALA A 661 -2.17 41.84 0.94
N VAL A 662 -1.70 42.87 1.65
CA VAL A 662 -1.51 44.23 1.10
C VAL A 662 -0.55 44.24 -0.08
N THR A 663 0.57 43.51 0.01
CA THR A 663 1.55 43.44 -1.10
C THR A 663 1.04 42.65 -2.30
N SER A 664 0.04 41.78 -2.12
CA SER A 664 -0.54 40.97 -3.20
C SER A 664 -1.75 41.62 -3.86
N LEU A 665 -2.42 42.59 -3.21
CA LEU A 665 -3.64 43.20 -3.73
C LEU A 665 -3.36 44.20 -4.87
N PRO A 666 -4.28 44.36 -5.84
CA PRO A 666 -4.24 45.50 -6.74
C PRO A 666 -4.45 46.81 -5.97
N PRO A 667 -3.87 47.94 -6.41
CA PRO A 667 -4.04 49.24 -5.74
C PRO A 667 -5.50 49.70 -5.59
N SER A 668 -6.40 49.20 -6.44
CA SER A 668 -7.82 49.55 -6.45
C SER A 668 -8.65 48.88 -5.35
N ILE A 669 -8.15 47.83 -4.68
CA ILE A 669 -8.91 47.09 -3.66
C ILE A 669 -8.27 47.32 -2.29
N PRO A 670 -8.95 48.03 -1.37
CA PRO A 670 -8.41 48.27 -0.04
C PRO A 670 -8.40 46.99 0.80
N TRP A 671 -7.42 46.88 1.69
CA TRP A 671 -7.34 45.75 2.63
C TRP A 671 -8.48 45.75 3.65
N ASP A 672 -8.90 46.93 4.13
CA ASP A 672 -10.06 47.12 5.00
C ASP A 672 -11.19 47.70 4.14
N PRO A 673 -12.36 47.04 4.00
CA PRO A 673 -12.88 45.93 4.81
C PRO A 673 -12.69 44.52 4.22
N HIS A 674 -12.05 44.36 3.06
CA HIS A 674 -12.13 43.11 2.28
C HIS A 674 -11.24 41.97 2.76
N PHE A 675 -10.19 42.24 3.53
CA PHE A 675 -9.19 41.25 3.94
C PHE A 675 -8.77 41.42 5.42
N LYS A 676 -9.62 42.06 6.23
CA LYS A 676 -9.46 42.24 7.68
C LYS A 676 -10.44 41.38 8.47
N PRO A 677 -10.11 40.10 8.76
CA PRO A 677 -10.94 39.26 9.62
C PRO A 677 -11.08 39.82 11.04
N LYS A 678 -12.23 39.54 11.67
CA LYS A 678 -12.51 39.90 13.08
C LYS A 678 -11.99 38.86 14.10
N TYR A 679 -11.42 37.75 13.63
CA TYR A 679 -10.94 36.63 14.44
C TYR A 679 -9.41 36.47 14.31
N ASN A 680 -8.74 35.69 15.17
CA ASN A 680 -7.29 35.47 15.06
C ASN A 680 -6.97 34.40 14.00
N PRO A 681 -5.80 34.45 13.35
CA PRO A 681 -5.38 33.38 12.45
C PRO A 681 -5.49 32.00 13.11
N TRP A 682 -6.07 31.03 12.40
CA TRP A 682 -6.37 29.67 12.88
C TRP A 682 -7.51 29.52 13.92
N ASP A 683 -8.19 30.57 14.36
CA ASP A 683 -9.52 30.43 15.03
C ASP A 683 -10.58 29.93 14.03
N GLN A 684 -10.34 30.19 12.74
CA GLN A 684 -10.96 29.52 11.60
C GLN A 684 -9.85 29.11 10.62
N ARG A 685 -10.12 28.09 9.80
CA ARG A 685 -9.14 27.54 8.86
C ARG A 685 -8.64 28.63 7.90
N VAL A 686 -7.32 28.75 7.77
CA VAL A 686 -6.69 29.69 6.83
C VAL A 686 -6.88 29.17 5.40
N CYS A 687 -7.25 30.04 4.47
CA CYS A 687 -7.46 29.67 3.08
C CYS A 687 -6.13 29.77 2.30
N ALA A 688 -5.66 28.66 1.75
CA ALA A 688 -4.49 28.65 0.89
C ALA A 688 -4.85 28.96 -0.57
N CYS A 689 -4.04 29.77 -1.24
CA CYS A 689 -4.12 30.03 -2.69
C CYS A 689 -2.79 29.64 -3.36
N VAL A 690 -2.84 28.99 -4.52
CA VAL A 690 -1.63 28.46 -5.19
C VAL A 690 -0.95 29.60 -5.92
N ASP A 691 0.32 29.87 -5.64
CA ASP A 691 1.11 30.95 -6.28
C ASP A 691 0.41 32.33 -6.25
N GLY A 692 -0.51 32.54 -5.31
CA GLY A 692 -1.30 33.76 -5.25
C GLY A 692 -2.34 33.91 -6.37
N ASP A 693 -2.81 32.82 -6.98
CA ASP A 693 -3.81 32.78 -8.06
C ASP A 693 -5.06 33.61 -7.75
N PHE A 694 -5.56 33.57 -6.51
CA PHE A 694 -6.65 34.39 -6.03
C PHE A 694 -6.36 35.90 -6.19
N PHE A 695 -5.19 36.35 -5.78
CA PHE A 695 -4.79 37.75 -5.92
C PHE A 695 -4.51 38.12 -7.38
N ALA A 696 -3.97 37.18 -8.18
CA ALA A 696 -3.78 37.38 -9.61
C ALA A 696 -5.12 37.59 -10.34
N ALA A 697 -6.16 36.85 -9.95
CA ALA A 697 -7.51 37.04 -10.48
C ALA A 697 -8.03 38.46 -10.19
N LEU A 698 -7.81 39.00 -8.99
CA LEU A 698 -8.17 40.39 -8.66
C LEU A 698 -7.37 41.40 -9.49
N ARG A 699 -6.05 41.20 -9.63
CA ARG A 699 -5.19 42.07 -10.45
C ARG A 699 -5.56 42.05 -11.94
N SER A 700 -6.17 40.98 -12.43
CA SER A 700 -6.63 40.89 -13.83
C SER A 700 -7.84 41.79 -14.14
N GLY A 701 -8.53 42.31 -13.12
CA GLY A 701 -9.77 43.07 -13.27
C GLY A 701 -11.02 42.21 -13.54
N LYS A 702 -10.87 40.91 -13.79
CA LYS A 702 -12.01 39.98 -13.99
C LYS A 702 -12.65 39.50 -12.69
N ALA A 703 -11.96 39.60 -11.56
CA ALA A 703 -12.49 39.25 -10.25
C ALA A 703 -12.57 40.47 -9.32
N ASP A 704 -13.50 40.41 -8.36
CA ASP A 704 -13.72 41.46 -7.36
C ASP A 704 -14.17 40.88 -6.01
N VAL A 705 -14.12 41.69 -4.95
CA VAL A 705 -14.56 41.33 -3.61
C VAL A 705 -15.43 42.42 -3.01
N VAL A 706 -16.61 42.04 -2.53
CA VAL A 706 -17.54 42.92 -1.83
C VAL A 706 -17.78 42.40 -0.43
N THR A 707 -17.61 43.27 0.57
CA THR A 707 -17.86 42.92 1.98
C THR A 707 -19.15 43.59 2.45
N GLY A 708 -20.18 42.80 2.73
CA GLY A 708 -21.48 43.33 3.15
C GLY A 708 -22.48 42.24 3.55
N ALA A 709 -23.53 42.65 4.26
CA ALA A 709 -24.69 41.81 4.57
C ALA A 709 -25.73 41.94 3.45
N ILE A 710 -26.33 40.82 3.06
CA ILE A 710 -27.42 40.78 2.06
C ILE A 710 -28.70 41.23 2.75
N LYS A 711 -29.33 42.29 2.23
CA LYS A 711 -30.65 42.75 2.64
C LYS A 711 -31.74 41.85 2.04
N LYS A 712 -31.72 41.69 0.71
CA LYS A 712 -32.59 40.77 -0.04
C LYS A 712 -32.03 40.51 -1.43
N ILE A 713 -32.47 39.40 -2.02
CA ILE A 713 -32.30 39.09 -3.44
C ILE A 713 -33.64 39.35 -4.14
N THR A 714 -33.58 40.00 -5.30
CA THR A 714 -34.72 40.20 -6.20
C THR A 714 -34.59 39.29 -7.42
N GLU A 715 -35.46 39.43 -8.41
CA GLU A 715 -35.40 38.66 -9.65
C GLU A 715 -34.05 38.73 -10.37
N LYS A 716 -33.33 39.86 -10.26
CA LYS A 716 -32.08 40.12 -10.99
C LYS A 716 -30.95 40.74 -10.16
N THR A 717 -31.21 41.16 -8.92
CA THR A 717 -30.25 41.90 -8.11
C THR A 717 -30.05 41.30 -6.72
N ILE A 718 -28.83 41.43 -6.20
CA ILE A 718 -28.53 41.23 -4.78
C ILE A 718 -28.38 42.62 -4.17
N GLU A 719 -29.31 42.99 -3.28
CA GLU A 719 -29.26 44.25 -2.55
C GLU A 719 -28.54 44.06 -1.21
N LEU A 720 -27.54 44.89 -0.94
CA LEU A 720 -26.80 44.87 0.33
C LEU A 720 -27.38 45.90 1.31
N GLU A 721 -27.15 45.67 2.61
CA GLU A 721 -27.54 46.64 3.65
C GLU A 721 -26.83 47.99 3.52
N SER A 722 -25.67 48.02 2.85
CA SER A 722 -24.93 49.25 2.54
C SER A 722 -25.61 50.13 1.48
N GLY A 723 -26.63 49.61 0.78
CA GLY A 723 -27.25 50.27 -0.37
C GLY A 723 -26.61 49.92 -1.73
N GLU A 724 -25.46 49.23 -1.74
CA GLU A 724 -24.86 48.70 -2.95
C GLU A 724 -25.71 47.56 -3.54
N SER A 725 -25.71 47.42 -4.87
CA SER A 725 -26.43 46.33 -5.56
C SER A 725 -25.54 45.62 -6.58
N LEU A 726 -25.65 44.29 -6.62
CA LEU A 726 -24.94 43.44 -7.58
C LEU A 726 -25.96 42.82 -8.55
N GLN A 727 -25.62 42.73 -9.83
CA GLN A 727 -26.51 42.18 -10.88
C GLN A 727 -25.87 40.93 -11.52
N PRO A 728 -25.91 39.77 -10.84
CA PRO A 728 -25.37 38.53 -11.40
C PRO A 728 -26.31 37.87 -12.40
N ASP A 729 -25.74 37.19 -13.39
CA ASP A 729 -26.42 36.16 -14.18
C ASP A 729 -26.53 34.83 -13.41
N ALA A 730 -25.61 34.59 -12.46
CA ALA A 730 -25.60 33.41 -11.61
C ALA A 730 -25.05 33.67 -10.21
N ILE A 731 -25.60 32.93 -9.24
CA ILE A 731 -25.22 32.97 -7.83
C ILE A 731 -24.66 31.62 -7.42
N VAL A 732 -23.46 31.62 -6.83
CA VAL A 732 -22.84 30.43 -6.25
C VAL A 732 -22.90 30.54 -4.72
N THR A 733 -23.61 29.63 -4.05
CA THR A 733 -23.78 29.65 -2.59
C THR A 733 -22.67 28.84 -1.90
N ALA A 734 -21.46 29.40 -1.82
CA ALA A 734 -20.30 28.80 -1.14
C ALA A 734 -20.36 28.97 0.39
N THR A 735 -21.50 28.62 0.99
CA THR A 735 -21.89 28.98 2.37
C THR A 735 -21.58 27.92 3.44
N GLY A 736 -20.97 26.79 3.05
CA GLY A 736 -20.53 25.74 3.98
C GLY A 736 -21.01 24.36 3.55
N LEU A 737 -20.90 23.40 4.46
CA LEU A 737 -21.28 22.00 4.24
C LEU A 737 -22.06 21.49 5.45
N LYS A 738 -23.10 20.70 5.20
CA LYS A 738 -23.87 20.04 6.25
C LYS A 738 -23.04 18.88 6.82
N LEU A 739 -22.82 18.90 8.13
CA LEU A 739 -22.07 17.84 8.80
C LEU A 739 -22.96 16.60 8.99
N ARG A 740 -22.37 15.42 8.78
CA ARG A 740 -23.02 14.12 9.02
C ARG A 740 -21.99 13.06 9.40
N PHE A 741 -21.96 12.70 10.66
CA PHE A 741 -21.06 11.66 11.18
C PHE A 741 -21.61 10.25 10.89
N GLY A 742 -20.72 9.27 10.78
CA GLY A 742 -21.09 7.86 10.53
C GLY A 742 -21.84 7.62 9.22
N GLY A 743 -21.78 8.55 8.25
CA GLY A 743 -22.45 8.42 6.94
C GLY A 743 -23.98 8.40 7.01
N GLY A 744 -24.58 8.70 8.16
CA GLY A 744 -26.03 8.64 8.34
C GLY A 744 -26.61 7.25 8.62
N ILE A 745 -25.77 6.28 8.93
CA ILE A 745 -26.16 4.93 9.34
C ILE A 745 -26.81 5.00 10.72
N LYS A 746 -27.90 4.25 10.92
CA LYS A 746 -28.53 4.09 12.23
C LYS A 746 -27.78 3.03 13.04
N PHE A 747 -27.17 3.43 14.15
CA PHE A 747 -26.40 2.54 15.01
C PHE A 747 -27.18 2.17 16.27
N SER A 748 -27.11 0.89 16.64
CA SER A 748 -27.75 0.35 17.84
C SER A 748 -26.89 -0.72 18.51
N ILE A 749 -27.15 -0.95 19.80
CA ILE A 749 -26.59 -2.05 20.58
C ILE A 749 -27.78 -2.88 21.08
N ASP A 750 -27.83 -4.14 20.66
CA ASP A 750 -28.92 -5.07 20.95
C ASP A 750 -30.32 -4.47 20.68
N GLY A 751 -30.43 -3.75 19.55
CA GLY A 751 -31.66 -3.10 19.10
C GLY A 751 -31.94 -1.71 19.69
N LYS A 752 -31.15 -1.24 20.66
CA LYS A 752 -31.29 0.11 21.24
C LYS A 752 -30.39 1.11 20.53
N GLU A 753 -30.99 2.06 19.82
CA GLU A 753 -30.24 3.14 19.16
C GLU A 753 -29.51 4.02 20.19
N PHE A 754 -28.34 4.54 19.80
CA PHE A 754 -27.58 5.51 20.60
C PHE A 754 -27.20 6.74 19.79
N ASN A 755 -27.08 7.87 20.47
CA ASN A 755 -26.59 9.10 19.87
C ASN A 755 -25.08 9.25 20.11
N TRP A 756 -24.36 9.55 19.04
CA TRP A 756 -22.92 9.75 19.04
C TRP A 756 -22.52 11.00 19.81
N ALA A 757 -23.33 12.06 19.72
CA ALA A 757 -23.07 13.36 20.33
C ALA A 757 -23.08 13.32 21.86
N ASP A 758 -23.68 12.27 22.47
CA ASP A 758 -23.76 12.12 23.91
C ASP A 758 -22.52 11.42 24.51
N LYS A 759 -21.66 10.84 23.67
CA LYS A 759 -20.58 9.94 24.08
C LYS A 759 -19.20 10.57 23.90
N TYR A 760 -18.27 10.22 24.79
CA TYR A 760 -16.87 10.64 24.67
C TYR A 760 -16.09 9.82 23.65
N ALA A 761 -15.13 10.47 22.99
CA ALA A 761 -14.24 9.88 22.01
C ALA A 761 -12.91 9.44 22.65
N TRP A 762 -12.72 8.14 22.87
CA TRP A 762 -11.46 7.59 23.35
C TRP A 762 -10.39 7.69 22.25
N ARG A 763 -9.29 8.37 22.58
CA ARG A 763 -8.16 8.76 21.71
C ARG A 763 -8.59 9.34 20.36
N ALA A 764 -9.75 10.00 20.33
CA ALA A 764 -10.40 10.48 19.11
C ALA A 764 -10.50 9.40 18.00
N ALA A 765 -10.70 8.14 18.39
CA ALA A 765 -10.72 6.99 17.48
C ALA A 765 -11.77 5.93 17.83
N MET A 766 -12.17 5.77 19.09
CA MET A 766 -13.21 4.83 19.54
C MET A 766 -14.27 5.56 20.38
N LEU A 767 -15.45 4.99 20.53
CA LEU A 767 -16.58 5.66 21.20
C LEU A 767 -16.90 5.00 22.54
N GLN A 768 -17.16 5.83 23.55
CA GLN A 768 -17.53 5.41 24.90
C GLN A 768 -18.74 4.47 24.91
N ASP A 769 -18.60 3.35 25.62
CA ASP A 769 -19.61 2.30 25.80
C ASP A 769 -20.10 1.68 24.49
N VAL A 770 -19.30 1.75 23.43
CA VAL A 770 -19.62 1.12 22.14
C VAL A 770 -18.56 0.07 21.79
N PRO A 771 -18.96 -1.20 21.64
CA PRO A 771 -18.03 -2.29 21.39
C PRO A 771 -17.49 -2.25 19.96
N ASN A 772 -16.19 -2.53 19.82
CA ASN A 772 -15.51 -2.82 18.56
C ASN A 772 -15.75 -1.79 17.43
N LEU A 773 -15.97 -0.53 17.79
CA LEU A 773 -16.21 0.54 16.83
C LEU A 773 -15.05 1.52 16.79
N VAL A 774 -14.56 1.77 15.58
CA VAL A 774 -13.45 2.70 15.33
C VAL A 774 -13.87 3.70 14.25
N PHE A 775 -13.49 4.97 14.41
CA PHE A 775 -13.70 6.00 13.41
C PHE A 775 -12.39 6.72 13.05
N LEU A 776 -12.28 7.12 11.79
CA LEU A 776 -11.05 7.64 11.19
C LEU A 776 -11.17 9.14 10.91
N THR A 777 -10.74 9.96 11.87
CA THR A 777 -10.80 11.43 11.81
C THR A 777 -9.45 12.06 11.51
N GLY A 778 -9.46 13.16 10.75
CA GLY A 778 -8.27 13.96 10.48
C GLY A 778 -8.04 15.10 11.48
N TYR A 779 -7.17 16.02 11.09
CA TYR A 779 -6.86 17.23 11.86
C TYR A 779 -7.58 18.47 11.29
N GLU A 780 -7.91 19.40 12.17
CA GLU A 780 -8.37 20.75 11.79
C GLU A 780 -7.23 21.65 11.28
N THR A 781 -6.01 21.45 11.79
CA THR A 781 -4.82 22.31 11.59
C THR A 781 -3.71 21.64 10.77
N ALA A 782 -3.95 20.43 10.27
CA ALA A 782 -3.02 19.67 9.43
C ALA A 782 -3.79 18.79 8.43
N SER A 783 -3.06 18.07 7.58
CA SER A 783 -3.64 17.15 6.60
C SER A 783 -4.53 16.08 7.24
N TRP A 784 -5.69 15.83 6.63
CA TRP A 784 -6.67 14.84 7.10
C TRP A 784 -6.07 13.43 7.24
N THR A 785 -5.27 13.01 6.26
CA THR A 785 -4.63 11.69 6.18
C THR A 785 -3.75 11.38 7.38
N LEU A 786 -3.13 12.39 7.99
CA LEU A 786 -2.28 12.20 9.17
C LEU A 786 -3.09 11.67 10.36
N GLY A 787 -4.24 12.29 10.64
CA GLY A 787 -5.08 11.89 11.77
C GLY A 787 -5.72 10.52 11.53
N ALA A 788 -6.15 10.27 10.28
CA ALA A 788 -6.68 8.97 9.89
C ALA A 788 -5.63 7.85 10.06
N ASP A 789 -4.36 8.12 9.73
CA ASP A 789 -3.26 7.16 9.91
C ASP A 789 -2.94 6.90 11.39
N VAL A 790 -3.01 7.92 12.24
CA VAL A 790 -2.89 7.76 13.71
C VAL A 790 -3.97 6.80 14.23
N SER A 791 -5.24 7.02 13.86
CA SER A 791 -6.34 6.16 14.31
C SER A 791 -6.21 4.73 13.77
N ALA A 792 -5.82 4.56 12.51
CA ALA A 792 -5.60 3.22 11.92
C ALA A 792 -4.46 2.46 12.60
N LYS A 793 -3.35 3.13 12.93
CA LYS A 793 -2.22 2.52 13.65
C LYS A 793 -2.56 2.15 15.09
N LEU A 794 -3.30 3.02 15.78
CA LEU A 794 -3.84 2.70 17.10
C LEU A 794 -4.70 1.45 17.05
N PHE A 795 -5.61 1.36 16.06
CA PHE A 795 -6.48 0.21 15.90
C PHE A 795 -5.71 -1.10 15.64
N VAL A 796 -4.71 -1.09 14.76
CA VAL A 796 -3.83 -2.26 14.56
C VAL A 796 -3.21 -2.73 15.88
N ARG A 797 -2.80 -1.79 16.74
CA ARG A 797 -2.23 -2.13 18.06
C ARG A 797 -3.27 -2.73 19.02
N VAL A 798 -4.52 -2.24 18.96
CA VAL A 798 -5.65 -2.81 19.70
C VAL A 798 -5.93 -4.23 19.24
N LEU A 799 -5.96 -4.49 17.92
CA LEU A 799 -6.15 -5.84 17.37
C LEU A 799 -5.10 -6.84 17.86
N HIS A 800 -3.81 -6.47 17.83
CA HIS A 800 -2.72 -7.32 18.36
C HIS A 800 -2.83 -7.53 19.87
N LYS A 801 -3.34 -6.56 20.62
CA LYS A 801 -3.59 -6.76 22.06
C LYS A 801 -4.75 -7.74 22.28
N MET A 802 -5.84 -7.61 21.52
CA MET A 802 -6.97 -8.54 21.61
C MET A 802 -6.56 -9.97 21.27
N GLU A 803 -5.76 -10.19 20.22
CA GLU A 803 -5.24 -11.51 19.87
C GLU A 803 -4.42 -12.13 21.01
N ARG A 804 -3.62 -11.33 21.72
CA ARG A 804 -2.85 -11.79 22.90
C ARG A 804 -3.70 -12.11 24.12
N LEU A 805 -4.85 -11.44 24.26
CA LEU A 805 -5.77 -11.65 25.38
C LEU A 805 -6.89 -12.65 25.05
N ASP A 806 -6.92 -13.19 23.83
CA ASP A 806 -8.06 -13.93 23.27
C ASP A 806 -9.41 -13.19 23.41
N ALA A 807 -9.35 -11.85 23.40
CA ALA A 807 -10.52 -11.01 23.58
C ALA A 807 -11.32 -10.89 22.28
N LYS A 808 -12.65 -10.96 22.39
CA LYS A 808 -13.58 -10.78 21.27
C LYS A 808 -14.15 -9.38 21.22
N VAL A 809 -14.25 -8.74 22.38
CA VAL A 809 -14.87 -7.42 22.54
C VAL A 809 -13.88 -6.47 23.19
N VAL A 810 -13.83 -5.24 22.70
CA VAL A 810 -13.14 -4.13 23.33
C VAL A 810 -14.09 -2.94 23.44
N VAL A 811 -14.16 -2.34 24.63
CA VAL A 811 -15.08 -1.23 24.94
C VAL A 811 -14.31 -0.14 25.68
N PRO A 812 -14.30 1.11 25.19
CA PRO A 812 -13.84 2.25 25.96
C PRO A 812 -14.87 2.62 27.03
N GLN A 813 -14.50 2.68 28.30
CA GLN A 813 -15.39 3.04 29.40
C GLN A 813 -14.76 4.14 30.26
N VAL A 814 -15.59 5.10 30.68
CA VAL A 814 -15.18 6.10 31.65
C VAL A 814 -15.36 5.49 33.04
N GLU A 815 -14.31 5.54 33.86
CA GLU A 815 -14.36 5.05 35.24
C GLU A 815 -15.48 5.74 36.03
N GLU A 816 -16.15 4.96 36.87
CA GLU A 816 -17.27 5.44 37.67
C GLU A 816 -16.83 6.57 38.62
N GLY A 817 -17.59 7.67 38.64
CA GLY A 817 -17.29 8.85 39.47
C GLY A 817 -16.32 9.87 38.86
N VAL A 818 -15.68 9.57 37.72
CA VAL A 818 -14.80 10.54 37.03
C VAL A 818 -15.63 11.59 36.29
N LYS A 819 -15.52 12.86 36.72
CA LYS A 819 -16.08 14.01 35.99
C LYS A 819 -15.05 14.56 35.01
N MET A 820 -15.38 14.57 33.72
CA MET A 820 -14.54 15.15 32.66
C MET A 820 -15.10 16.47 32.13
N ALA A 821 -14.23 17.43 31.84
CA ALA A 821 -14.65 18.66 31.17
C ALA A 821 -14.99 18.37 29.70
N GLU A 822 -16.24 18.64 29.30
CA GLU A 822 -16.65 18.49 27.91
C GLU A 822 -15.90 19.47 27.00
N LYS A 823 -15.30 18.93 25.94
CA LYS A 823 -14.58 19.69 24.89
C LYS A 823 -15.16 19.35 23.52
N PRO A 824 -15.22 20.30 22.59
CA PRO A 824 -15.63 19.98 21.23
C PRO A 824 -14.54 19.15 20.52
N MET A 825 -14.95 18.21 19.66
CA MET A 825 -14.00 17.38 18.90
C MET A 825 -13.15 18.17 17.89
N MET A 826 -13.63 19.33 17.44
CA MET A 826 -12.84 20.33 16.70
C MET A 826 -13.05 21.70 17.34
N SER A 827 -12.03 22.55 17.29
CA SER A 827 -11.97 23.84 17.99
C SER A 827 -12.23 25.06 17.10
N LEU A 828 -12.35 24.88 15.78
CA LEU A 828 -12.61 25.97 14.85
C LEU A 828 -13.99 26.63 15.06
N SER A 829 -14.01 27.97 14.98
CA SER A 829 -15.20 28.82 15.21
C SER A 829 -16.06 29.09 13.96
N SER A 830 -15.84 28.34 12.86
CA SER A 830 -16.51 28.56 11.58
C SER A 830 -18.03 28.31 11.68
N THR A 831 -18.84 29.11 10.97
CA THR A 831 -20.31 29.08 11.11
C THR A 831 -20.94 27.72 10.79
N TYR A 832 -20.41 26.99 9.80
CA TYR A 832 -20.91 25.66 9.44
C TYR A 832 -20.61 24.58 10.51
N LEU A 833 -19.77 24.90 11.49
CA LEU A 833 -19.42 24.01 12.61
C LEU A 833 -20.31 24.23 13.84
N LYS A 834 -21.25 25.18 13.82
CA LYS A 834 -22.14 25.47 14.97
C LYS A 834 -22.96 24.26 15.40
N THR A 835 -23.41 23.43 14.44
CA THR A 835 -24.19 22.20 14.71
C THR A 835 -23.30 20.99 15.02
N MET A 836 -21.98 21.15 15.09
CA MET A 836 -21.06 20.03 15.32
C MET A 836 -21.32 19.31 16.65
N ARG A 837 -21.68 20.04 17.71
CA ARG A 837 -21.97 19.45 19.03
C ARG A 837 -23.15 18.48 19.01
N GLU A 838 -24.03 18.59 18.02
CA GLU A 838 -25.19 17.71 17.86
C GLU A 838 -24.87 16.48 16.97
N VAL A 839 -23.71 16.49 16.29
CA VAL A 839 -23.40 15.51 15.24
C VAL A 839 -22.12 14.70 15.53
N LEU A 840 -21.10 15.29 16.16
CA LEU A 840 -19.85 14.63 16.50
C LEU A 840 -19.81 14.21 17.97
N PRO A 841 -19.05 13.15 18.30
CA PRO A 841 -18.75 12.78 19.68
C PRO A 841 -18.08 13.91 20.48
N LYS A 842 -18.22 13.85 21.81
CA LYS A 842 -17.59 14.77 22.76
C LYS A 842 -16.10 14.42 22.93
N GLY A 843 -15.29 15.45 23.12
CA GLY A 843 -13.97 15.33 23.71
C GLY A 843 -14.00 15.54 25.22
N GLY A 844 -12.99 15.05 25.92
CA GLY A 844 -12.81 15.18 27.36
C GLY A 844 -11.36 15.50 27.75
N ASP A 845 -10.90 14.87 28.82
CA ASP A 845 -9.54 15.00 29.36
C ASP A 845 -8.71 13.73 29.13
N GLY A 846 -7.37 13.86 29.19
CA GLY A 846 -6.46 12.73 29.06
C GLY A 846 -6.65 11.93 27.78
N VAL A 847 -6.90 10.62 27.90
CA VAL A 847 -7.15 9.72 26.77
C VAL A 847 -8.45 10.03 26.03
N TRP A 848 -9.36 10.82 26.60
CA TRP A 848 -10.60 11.27 25.98
C TRP A 848 -10.47 12.61 25.26
N ALA A 849 -9.27 13.23 25.31
CA ALA A 849 -9.04 14.51 24.67
C ALA A 849 -9.15 14.42 23.12
N PRO A 850 -9.65 15.47 22.46
CA PRO A 850 -9.58 15.59 21.01
C PRO A 850 -8.15 15.53 20.48
N LYS A 851 -8.00 15.24 19.18
CA LYS A 851 -6.69 15.25 18.51
C LYS A 851 -6.02 16.62 18.67
N SER A 852 -4.73 16.59 19.00
CA SER A 852 -3.97 17.80 19.33
C SER A 852 -3.04 18.20 18.19
N ASN A 853 -2.05 17.36 17.92
CA ASN A 853 -1.10 17.48 16.83
C ASN A 853 -0.56 16.09 16.45
N TYR A 854 -0.10 15.97 15.21
CA TYR A 854 0.37 14.71 14.65
C TYR A 854 1.46 14.02 15.49
N PHE A 855 2.44 14.77 16.01
CA PHE A 855 3.57 14.16 16.73
C PHE A 855 3.13 13.53 18.05
N ALA A 856 2.38 14.28 18.87
CA ALA A 856 1.89 13.78 20.15
C ALA A 856 0.91 12.60 19.96
N ASP A 857 -0.04 12.73 19.03
CA ASP A 857 -1.05 11.69 18.85
C ASP A 857 -0.46 10.43 18.21
N MET A 858 0.49 10.56 17.28
CA MET A 858 1.21 9.40 16.71
C MET A 858 2.08 8.71 17.77
N ALA A 859 2.71 9.46 18.67
CA ALA A 859 3.43 8.89 19.81
C ALA A 859 2.46 8.14 20.74
N GLY A 860 1.29 8.71 21.04
CA GLY A 860 0.23 8.06 21.79
C GLY A 860 -0.28 6.78 21.12
N ALA A 861 -0.50 6.81 19.81
CA ALA A 861 -0.95 5.64 19.05
C ALA A 861 0.08 4.51 19.02
N LYS A 862 1.38 4.83 18.96
CA LYS A 862 2.46 3.83 18.93
C LYS A 862 2.83 3.28 20.31
N TRP A 863 2.87 4.15 21.33
CA TRP A 863 3.50 3.83 22.62
C TRP A 863 2.63 4.14 23.84
N GLY A 864 1.61 5.00 23.73
CA GLY A 864 0.76 5.34 24.87
C GLY A 864 -0.18 4.19 25.26
N GLY A 865 -0.51 4.03 26.55
CA GLY A 865 -1.27 2.90 27.09
C GLY A 865 -2.62 2.60 26.40
N ILE A 866 -2.97 1.31 26.35
CA ILE A 866 -4.21 0.75 25.78
C ILE A 866 -4.84 -0.31 26.71
N GLY A 867 -4.79 -0.13 28.04
CA GLY A 867 -5.36 -1.06 29.02
C GLY A 867 -6.56 -0.52 29.77
N GLU A 868 -7.01 -1.29 30.76
CA GLU A 868 -8.12 -0.89 31.64
C GLU A 868 -7.77 0.40 32.40
N GLY A 869 -6.53 0.54 32.88
CA GLY A 869 -6.05 1.80 33.47
C GLY A 869 -5.95 2.99 32.49
N ASP A 870 -6.21 2.76 31.20
CA ASP A 870 -6.38 3.81 30.18
C ASP A 870 -7.84 3.90 29.69
N GLY A 871 -8.80 3.32 30.43
CA GLY A 871 -10.23 3.29 30.09
C GLY A 871 -10.60 2.40 28.92
N LEU A 872 -9.79 1.40 28.56
CA LEU A 872 -10.06 0.44 27.47
C LEU A 872 -10.15 -1.00 28.00
N HIS A 873 -11.35 -1.56 28.02
CA HIS A 873 -11.67 -2.87 28.57
C HIS A 873 -11.77 -3.94 27.49
N PHE A 874 -11.30 -5.15 27.79
CA PHE A 874 -11.22 -6.28 26.87
C PHE A 874 -11.99 -7.47 27.46
N TYR A 875 -12.87 -8.09 26.67
CA TYR A 875 -13.72 -9.22 27.09
C TYR A 875 -13.64 -10.39 26.11
#